data_AF-A0A412GZZ7-F1
#
_entry.id   AF-A0A412GZZ7-F1
#
_cell.length_a   1.000
_cell.length_b   1.000
_cell.length_c   1.000
_cell.angle_alpha   90.00
_cell.angle_beta   90.00
_cell.angle_gamma   90.00
#
_symmetry.space_group_name_H-M   'P 1'
#
loop_
_entity.id
_entity.type
_entity.pdbx_description
1 polymer ?
#
loop_
_entity_poly.entity_id
_entity_poly.type
_entity_poly.pdbx_seq_one_letter_code
_entity_poly.pdbx_strand_id
1 'polypeptide(L)'
;MKKITIKVPLGIKYISEFKDLYNNIPTNGHYILNKKVCGCGATELYLGCDKKCILASPRKNLLYNKYSQHLSDNFHLFRYNGDKDKYFSNGSISSSETVTYKENLRDYIKNGGTKILTTYDSIKHIHEILIELGENLEEWEVIVDEFQVMFYDCNFKATTEYEFYKHLQGFPNVVFLSATPFLEEYLDQLDFFKNMSMYELEWPRTMIEKPKVNMTKTSKTITKLCEGIIDKYRNGKGETTLVDGKEYRSKEAILYINSVKDIVKVIKNLNIKPEEVNIICSSTPENISKLKELSKAIGMEYKIGDIPGKGDTHKMFTFCTSTVYVGADFYSDNAYTYIFANPKIESLTIDVSVDIQQIIGRQRLDSNPFKNMATLYFNTKASDMTEEAFNESIRLKNEKTNRQIENFNSAPHKEEFIEGLNKKPNHKENYCCISKDENGNQVIEKNILIELADRRAWEISNKIFNNDFSMFTALSVNMNVTKDTDSDDSEVKVMFQKWNEMKSFKDRAFFYCEACKDIPEVLDKCSFIPTKYKEYYEALGEEGMKELGWREDYIKNAIAPIPFEQRPNDKIMERLRAKLEIGKFYTKTEIKELLCNIFKELELKGKPSASDISFYIDCEEKSKRMDGKKVVGYQVISHYKKRVSLFKRITDVKNPIDYNLDDILEIIRTGTEFDLKKKVQDVRNAKDKDEKDSMKIRIPAATVNGTFESKNKNCLLVYSSYTALDFDHIPEDEMSEFIDNLKKSPHVYAGFRTSSGKGYKAIILHDNLEPLYHDDLYEQLLEYYNCEVKDTSTRDLARGNYLSYDPDLWINADAVPFHFVPSTTVPKTIVMKTETVIKTDTGEEILVQDDDEASGFLLKLRKQVISDETIIKFLKGIWTGKAIGQGRNNAAMSYAGVLCKAGIEKSKAKAVIEELIPGFDISEIIRYAYSHNIYGCERRRYIRKKKD
;
A
#
# COMPACT_ATOMS: atom_id res chain seq x y z
N MET A 1 -21.62 19.56 -5.47
CA MET A 1 -22.78 19.98 -4.63
C MET A 1 -23.09 21.49 -4.73
N LYS A 2 -24.36 21.94 -4.63
CA LYS A 2 -24.72 23.38 -4.55
C LYS A 2 -24.71 23.84 -3.08
N LYS A 3 -23.93 24.89 -2.75
CA LYS A 3 -23.79 25.42 -1.39
C LYS A 3 -24.56 26.73 -1.21
N ILE A 4 -25.36 26.81 -0.15
CA ILE A 4 -26.16 27.99 0.21
C ILE A 4 -25.81 28.36 1.64
N THR A 5 -25.31 29.58 1.84
CA THR A 5 -24.92 30.06 3.16
C THR A 5 -26.09 30.80 3.82
N ILE A 6 -26.41 30.42 5.05
CA ILE A 6 -27.43 31.08 5.88
C ILE A 6 -26.71 31.76 7.05
N LYS A 7 -26.81 33.08 7.14
CA LYS A 7 -26.20 33.85 8.22
C LYS A 7 -27.03 33.71 9.49
N VAL A 8 -26.39 33.25 10.57
CA VAL A 8 -27.04 33.16 11.88
C VAL A 8 -27.01 34.55 12.54
N PRO A 9 -28.15 35.08 12.99
CA PRO A 9 -28.20 36.37 13.67
C PRO A 9 -27.34 36.42 14.94
N LEU A 10 -26.88 37.63 15.30
CA LEU A 10 -26.16 37.86 16.56
C LEU A 10 -27.06 37.51 17.77
N GLY A 11 -26.46 36.88 18.79
CA GLY A 11 -27.14 36.54 20.04
C GLY A 11 -27.88 35.20 20.06
N ILE A 12 -27.96 34.49 18.92
CA ILE A 12 -28.55 33.14 18.84
C ILE A 12 -27.58 32.11 19.41
N LYS A 13 -27.97 31.41 20.47
CA LYS A 13 -27.19 30.31 21.09
C LYS A 13 -27.67 28.96 20.58
N TYR A 14 -28.99 28.79 20.40
CA TYR A 14 -29.60 27.57 19.88
C TYR A 14 -30.35 27.87 18.58
N ILE A 15 -30.24 26.98 17.58
CA ILE A 15 -30.88 27.17 16.28
C ILE A 15 -32.41 27.29 16.42
N SER A 16 -33.02 26.68 17.44
CA SER A 16 -34.44 26.84 17.77
C SER A 16 -34.85 28.29 18.05
N GLU A 17 -33.92 29.17 18.42
CA GLU A 17 -34.17 30.60 18.62
C GLU A 17 -34.22 31.37 17.28
N PHE A 18 -33.74 30.76 16.19
CA PHE A 18 -33.69 31.38 14.87
C PHE A 18 -35.01 31.20 14.11
N LYS A 19 -35.98 32.08 14.40
CA LYS A 19 -37.35 32.04 13.87
C LYS A 19 -37.44 31.97 12.33
N ASP A 20 -36.57 32.66 11.62
CA ASP A 20 -36.60 32.72 10.15
C ASP A 20 -35.88 31.56 9.45
N LEU A 21 -35.28 30.62 10.19
CA LEU A 21 -34.51 29.54 9.56
C LEU A 21 -35.36 28.72 8.57
N TYR A 22 -36.60 28.40 8.94
CA TYR A 22 -37.52 27.62 8.10
C TYR A 22 -37.90 28.32 6.79
N ASN A 23 -37.80 29.65 6.73
CA ASN A 23 -37.99 30.40 5.49
C ASN A 23 -36.78 30.31 4.55
N ASN A 24 -35.64 29.84 5.06
CA ASN A 24 -34.35 29.80 4.36
C ASN A 24 -33.85 28.38 4.06
N ILE A 25 -34.56 27.34 4.53
CA ILE A 25 -34.28 25.93 4.23
C ILE A 25 -35.47 25.28 3.50
N PRO A 26 -35.27 24.22 2.71
CA PRO A 26 -36.34 23.55 2.00
C PRO A 26 -37.37 22.96 2.96
N THR A 27 -38.64 23.05 2.61
CA THR A 27 -39.71 22.40 3.37
C THR A 27 -39.86 20.93 3.04
N ASN A 28 -39.45 20.52 1.82
CA ASN A 28 -39.54 19.16 1.28
C ASN A 28 -38.26 18.79 0.53
N GLY A 29 -38.05 17.49 0.31
CA GLY A 29 -36.93 16.93 -0.42
C GLY A 29 -35.68 16.70 0.44
N HIS A 30 -34.62 16.22 -0.19
CA HIS A 30 -33.37 15.91 0.50
C HIS A 30 -32.43 17.11 0.57
N TYR A 31 -31.85 17.38 1.74
CA TYR A 31 -30.80 18.38 1.88
C TYR A 31 -29.84 18.09 3.04
N ILE A 32 -28.65 18.69 2.95
CA ILE A 32 -27.65 18.65 4.02
C ILE A 32 -27.72 19.97 4.78
N LEU A 33 -27.90 19.92 6.09
CA LEU A 33 -27.75 21.07 6.98
C LEU A 33 -26.40 20.98 7.68
N ASN A 34 -25.45 21.78 7.21
CA ASN A 34 -24.15 21.94 7.86
C ASN A 34 -24.25 22.95 9.00
N LYS A 35 -24.38 22.43 10.23
CA LYS A 35 -24.53 23.22 11.45
C LYS A 35 -23.25 23.91 11.91
N LYS A 36 -22.07 23.51 11.42
CA LYS A 36 -20.69 23.93 11.84
C LYS A 36 -20.32 23.81 13.32
N VAL A 37 -21.28 23.94 14.23
CA VAL A 37 -21.10 23.99 15.67
C VAL A 37 -21.86 22.82 16.30
N CYS A 38 -21.17 22.01 17.10
CA CYS A 38 -21.82 20.93 17.84
C CYS A 38 -22.64 21.49 19.01
N GLY A 39 -23.77 20.86 19.33
CA GLY A 39 -24.61 21.27 20.47
C GLY A 39 -25.48 22.51 20.24
N CYS A 40 -25.56 23.02 19.02
CA CYS A 40 -26.40 24.15 18.64
C CYS A 40 -27.92 23.85 18.61
N GLY A 41 -28.36 22.66 19.04
CA GLY A 41 -29.78 22.29 19.09
C GLY A 41 -30.41 21.89 17.75
N ALA A 42 -29.62 21.53 16.74
CA ALA A 42 -30.16 21.15 15.42
C ALA A 42 -31.14 19.97 15.48
N THR A 43 -30.82 18.90 16.22
CA THR A 43 -31.71 17.74 16.40
C THR A 43 -32.98 18.13 17.16
N GLU A 44 -32.82 19.00 18.17
CA GLU A 44 -33.91 19.48 19.02
C GLU A 44 -34.94 20.29 18.24
N LEU A 45 -34.45 21.12 17.34
CA LEU A 45 -35.26 21.91 16.42
C LEU A 45 -36.28 21.05 15.66
N TYR A 46 -35.85 19.94 15.04
CA TYR A 46 -36.76 19.07 14.27
C TYR A 46 -37.66 18.21 15.14
N LEU A 47 -37.19 17.77 16.31
CA LEU A 47 -38.03 17.06 17.27
C LEU A 47 -39.17 17.94 17.79
N GLY A 48 -38.90 19.23 18.02
CA GLY A 48 -39.87 20.21 18.50
C GLY A 48 -40.88 20.74 17.46
N CYS A 49 -40.73 20.38 16.17
CA CYS A 49 -41.68 20.78 15.12
C CYS A 49 -42.98 19.97 15.14
N ASP A 50 -44.06 20.52 14.58
CA ASP A 50 -45.34 19.81 14.43
C ASP A 50 -45.31 18.69 13.36
N LYS A 51 -44.29 18.67 12.49
CA LYS A 51 -44.14 17.65 11.43
C LYS A 51 -43.85 16.25 12.01
N LYS A 52 -44.32 15.20 11.34
CA LYS A 52 -43.95 13.81 11.67
C LYS A 52 -42.45 13.63 11.42
N CYS A 53 -41.73 13.08 12.40
CA CYS A 53 -40.27 13.05 12.41
C CYS A 53 -39.74 11.67 12.78
N ILE A 54 -38.78 11.18 12.01
CA ILE A 54 -37.99 9.98 12.31
C ILE A 54 -36.55 10.43 12.55
N LEU A 55 -36.11 10.40 13.81
CA LEU A 55 -34.73 10.65 14.17
C LEU A 55 -33.92 9.36 14.04
N ALA A 56 -33.05 9.29 13.05
CA ALA A 56 -32.10 8.21 12.83
C ALA A 56 -30.72 8.59 13.39
N SER A 57 -30.15 7.72 14.23
CA SER A 57 -28.83 7.97 14.85
C SER A 57 -27.99 6.68 14.91
N PRO A 58 -26.65 6.75 14.81
CA PRO A 58 -25.79 5.57 14.72
C PRO A 58 -25.61 4.83 16.06
N ARG A 59 -26.02 5.43 17.18
CA ARG A 59 -25.72 4.93 18.53
C ARG A 59 -26.96 4.96 19.42
N LYS A 60 -27.23 3.83 20.07
CA LYS A 60 -28.30 3.66 21.07
C LYS A 60 -28.24 4.71 22.19
N ASN A 61 -27.03 5.06 22.66
CA ASN A 61 -26.85 6.04 23.74
C ASN A 61 -27.39 7.43 23.38
N LEU A 62 -27.18 7.90 22.14
CA LEU A 62 -27.70 9.19 21.68
C LEU A 62 -29.22 9.22 21.69
N LEU A 63 -29.83 8.15 21.16
CA LEU A 63 -31.28 8.01 21.09
C LEU A 63 -31.90 7.89 22.48
N TYR A 64 -31.31 7.08 23.36
CA TYR A 64 -31.79 6.93 24.73
C TYR A 64 -31.65 8.23 25.53
N ASN A 65 -30.53 8.94 25.39
CA ASN A 65 -30.34 10.24 26.04
C ASN A 65 -31.36 11.27 25.56
N LYS A 66 -31.71 11.24 24.27
CA LYS A 66 -32.77 12.10 23.73
C LYS A 66 -34.14 11.69 24.23
N TYR A 67 -34.48 10.42 24.12
CA TYR A 67 -35.72 9.87 24.65
C TYR A 67 -35.91 10.18 26.14
N SER A 68 -34.87 10.05 26.96
CA SER A 68 -34.94 10.31 28.40
C SER A 68 -35.11 11.80 28.76
N GLN A 69 -34.70 12.71 27.87
CA GLN A 69 -34.97 14.16 27.99
C GLN A 69 -36.43 14.51 27.68
N HIS A 70 -37.14 13.63 26.98
CA HIS A 70 -38.49 13.83 26.43
C HIS A 70 -39.50 12.80 26.98
N LEU A 71 -39.31 12.33 28.23
CA LEU A 71 -40.22 11.35 28.84
C LEU A 71 -41.65 11.87 29.02
N SER A 72 -41.83 13.19 29.11
CA SER A 72 -43.15 13.84 29.12
C SER A 72 -43.79 13.93 27.73
N ASP A 73 -43.01 13.74 26.66
CA ASP A 73 -43.46 13.85 25.29
C ASP A 73 -43.81 12.46 24.74
N ASN A 74 -44.74 12.39 23.77
CA ASN A 74 -45.18 11.13 23.19
C ASN A 74 -44.20 10.59 22.13
N PHE A 75 -42.94 10.35 22.50
CA PHE A 75 -41.89 9.85 21.61
C PHE A 75 -41.79 8.33 21.66
N HIS A 76 -41.59 7.69 20.51
CA HIS A 76 -41.38 6.25 20.41
C HIS A 76 -39.91 5.92 20.17
N LEU A 77 -39.25 5.27 21.15
CA LEU A 77 -37.90 4.73 20.99
C LEU A 77 -37.96 3.28 20.48
N PHE A 78 -37.64 3.07 19.21
CA PHE A 78 -37.72 1.75 18.61
C PHE A 78 -36.75 0.75 19.29
N ARG A 79 -37.21 -0.48 19.54
CA ARG A 79 -36.55 -1.54 20.33
C ARG A 79 -36.44 -1.29 21.83
N TYR A 80 -37.03 -0.21 22.37
CA TYR A 80 -37.13 -0.01 23.81
C TYR A 80 -38.51 -0.44 24.32
N ASN A 81 -38.52 -1.25 25.38
CA ASN A 81 -39.73 -1.78 26.01
C ASN A 81 -39.76 -1.51 27.53
N GLY A 82 -39.04 -0.49 27.99
CA GLY A 82 -38.87 -0.18 29.41
C GLY A 82 -37.60 -0.74 30.05
N ASP A 83 -36.96 -1.74 29.45
CA ASP A 83 -35.74 -2.36 29.99
C ASP A 83 -34.47 -1.73 29.38
N LYS A 84 -33.77 -0.92 30.19
CA LYS A 84 -32.54 -0.21 29.78
C LYS A 84 -31.40 -1.18 29.48
N ASP A 85 -31.20 -2.19 30.32
CA ASP A 85 -30.09 -3.15 30.17
C ASP A 85 -30.29 -4.01 28.92
N LYS A 86 -31.54 -4.43 28.68
CA LYS A 86 -31.90 -5.16 27.45
C LYS A 86 -31.73 -4.29 26.21
N TYR A 87 -32.10 -3.01 26.26
CA TYR A 87 -31.89 -2.08 25.13
C TYR A 87 -30.42 -1.94 24.77
N PHE A 88 -29.51 -1.84 25.75
CA PHE A 88 -28.06 -1.73 25.52
C PHE A 88 -27.33 -3.07 25.34
N SER A 89 -28.04 -4.19 25.50
CA SER A 89 -27.47 -5.51 25.24
C SER A 89 -27.06 -5.65 23.76
N ASN A 90 -25.93 -6.33 23.55
CA ASN A 90 -25.44 -6.70 22.22
C ASN A 90 -25.86 -8.13 21.92
N GLY A 91 -26.71 -8.30 20.92
CA GLY A 91 -27.18 -9.60 20.44
C GLY A 91 -28.08 -9.42 19.22
N SER A 92 -28.17 -10.46 18.40
CA SER A 92 -29.18 -10.56 17.35
C SER A 92 -30.55 -10.56 18.02
N ILE A 93 -31.43 -9.67 17.59
CA ILE A 93 -32.80 -9.63 18.10
C ILE A 93 -33.50 -10.90 17.66
N SER A 94 -34.13 -11.60 18.58
CA SER A 94 -34.88 -12.80 18.23
C SER A 94 -36.07 -12.46 17.31
N SER A 95 -36.55 -13.43 16.54
CA SER A 95 -37.69 -13.22 15.64
C SER A 95 -38.93 -12.76 16.42
N SER A 96 -39.16 -13.28 17.63
CA SER A 96 -40.28 -12.89 18.50
C SER A 96 -40.17 -11.46 19.02
N GLU A 97 -38.96 -11.03 19.41
CA GLU A 97 -38.72 -9.64 19.82
C GLU A 97 -38.91 -8.66 18.66
N THR A 98 -38.44 -9.03 17.47
CA THR A 98 -38.63 -8.21 16.26
C THR A 98 -40.12 -8.01 15.97
N VAL A 99 -40.92 -9.07 16.06
CA VAL A 99 -42.39 -8.97 15.92
C VAL A 99 -42.97 -8.03 16.97
N THR A 100 -42.57 -8.17 18.23
CA THR A 100 -43.05 -7.32 19.33
C THR A 100 -42.74 -5.85 19.10
N TYR A 101 -41.51 -5.51 18.72
CA TYR A 101 -41.12 -4.11 18.45
C TYR A 101 -41.87 -3.53 17.25
N LYS A 102 -42.13 -4.36 16.23
CA LYS A 102 -42.94 -3.96 15.07
C LYS A 102 -44.40 -3.69 15.45
N GLU A 103 -45.03 -4.55 16.26
CA GLU A 103 -46.40 -4.32 16.75
C GLU A 103 -46.49 -3.06 17.62
N ASN A 104 -45.56 -2.86 18.55
CA ASN A 104 -45.54 -1.65 19.38
C ASN A 104 -45.45 -0.37 18.54
N LEU A 105 -44.70 -0.39 17.44
CA LEU A 105 -44.61 0.74 16.53
C LEU A 105 -45.92 0.93 15.73
N ARG A 106 -46.55 -0.16 15.27
CA ARG A 106 -47.86 -0.10 14.59
C ARG A 106 -48.91 0.53 15.50
N ASP A 107 -48.98 0.10 16.75
CA ASP A 107 -49.91 0.65 17.73
C ASP A 107 -49.62 2.13 18.02
N TYR A 108 -48.34 2.50 18.16
CA TYR A 108 -47.95 3.90 18.34
C TYR A 108 -48.42 4.80 17.19
N ILE A 109 -48.19 4.38 15.94
CA ILE A 109 -48.59 5.16 14.75
C ILE A 109 -50.11 5.24 14.63
N LYS A 110 -50.83 4.12 14.81
CA LYS A 110 -52.31 4.08 14.78
C LYS A 110 -52.94 4.99 15.82
N ASN A 111 -52.28 5.20 16.96
CA ASN A 111 -52.71 6.11 18.01
C ASN A 111 -52.24 7.57 17.80
N GLY A 112 -51.85 7.94 16.58
CA GLY A 112 -51.47 9.31 16.22
C GLY A 112 -50.04 9.69 16.59
N GLY A 113 -49.17 8.72 16.83
CA GLY A 113 -47.75 8.96 17.13
C GLY A 113 -47.00 9.58 15.94
N THR A 114 -46.23 10.63 16.20
CA THR A 114 -45.56 11.43 15.15
C THR A 114 -44.04 11.48 15.29
N LYS A 115 -43.45 10.95 16.36
CA LYS A 115 -42.02 11.10 16.70
C LYS A 115 -41.37 9.75 16.99
N ILE A 116 -40.53 9.29 16.07
CA ILE A 116 -39.86 7.99 16.14
C ILE A 116 -38.36 8.18 16.28
N LEU A 117 -37.74 7.53 17.26
CA LEU A 117 -36.30 7.50 17.48
C LEU A 117 -35.79 6.10 17.14
N THR A 118 -34.85 6.00 16.20
CA THR A 118 -34.39 4.71 15.66
C THR A 118 -32.89 4.69 15.36
N THR A 119 -32.29 3.51 15.45
CA THR A 119 -30.91 3.29 14.99
C THR A 119 -30.87 3.07 13.47
N TYR A 120 -29.69 3.26 12.85
CA TYR A 120 -29.50 3.06 11.40
C TYR A 120 -29.92 1.65 10.94
N ASP A 121 -29.53 0.61 11.68
CA ASP A 121 -29.86 -0.79 11.38
C ASP A 121 -31.36 -1.13 11.54
N SER A 122 -32.13 -0.22 12.14
CA SER A 122 -33.54 -0.39 12.42
C SER A 122 -34.45 0.38 11.45
N ILE A 123 -33.89 1.32 10.65
CA ILE A 123 -34.72 2.20 9.80
C ILE A 123 -35.60 1.44 8.82
N LYS A 124 -35.12 0.28 8.35
CA LYS A 124 -35.87 -0.58 7.42
C LYS A 124 -37.21 -1.03 7.99
N HIS A 125 -37.27 -1.32 9.28
CA HIS A 125 -38.51 -1.73 9.94
C HIS A 125 -39.50 -0.57 10.06
N ILE A 126 -39.00 0.65 10.25
CA ILE A 126 -39.84 1.85 10.26
C ILE A 126 -40.45 2.06 8.88
N HIS A 127 -39.61 1.99 7.83
CA HIS A 127 -40.05 2.15 6.44
C HIS A 127 -41.08 1.09 6.03
N GLU A 128 -40.82 -0.19 6.35
CA GLU A 128 -41.74 -1.31 6.13
C GLU A 128 -43.12 -1.03 6.78
N ILE A 129 -43.13 -0.62 8.05
CA ILE A 129 -44.38 -0.39 8.80
C ILE A 129 -45.16 0.80 8.26
N LEU A 130 -44.50 1.89 7.88
CA LEU A 130 -45.19 3.05 7.30
C LEU A 130 -45.89 2.69 5.99
N ILE A 131 -45.23 1.90 5.13
CA ILE A 131 -45.83 1.40 3.88
C ILE A 131 -47.01 0.45 4.20
N GLU A 132 -46.82 -0.50 5.10
CA GLU A 132 -47.88 -1.46 5.50
C GLU A 132 -49.13 -0.78 6.04
N LEU A 133 -48.97 0.33 6.78
CA LEU A 133 -50.07 1.11 7.33
C LEU A 133 -50.69 2.09 6.31
N GLY A 134 -50.11 2.23 5.11
CA GLY A 134 -50.56 3.18 4.11
C GLY A 134 -50.32 4.64 4.51
N GLU A 135 -49.34 4.91 5.36
CA GLU A 135 -48.97 6.27 5.76
C GLU A 135 -48.43 7.07 4.56
N ASN A 136 -48.78 8.36 4.48
CA ASN A 136 -48.22 9.25 3.47
C ASN A 136 -46.77 9.59 3.84
N LEU A 137 -45.79 8.99 3.16
CA LEU A 137 -44.36 9.23 3.41
C LEU A 137 -43.92 10.69 3.18
N GLU A 138 -44.67 11.49 2.41
CA GLU A 138 -44.37 12.91 2.22
C GLU A 138 -44.59 13.74 3.49
N GLU A 139 -45.39 13.25 4.45
CA GLU A 139 -45.60 13.92 5.74
C GLU A 139 -44.49 13.63 6.75
N TRP A 140 -43.68 12.60 6.50
CA TRP A 140 -42.59 12.16 7.36
C TRP A 140 -41.27 12.79 6.94
N GLU A 141 -40.57 13.38 7.91
CA GLU A 141 -39.22 13.92 7.74
C GLU A 141 -38.21 13.02 8.46
N VAL A 142 -37.26 12.45 7.72
CA VAL A 142 -36.18 11.64 8.30
C VAL A 142 -35.00 12.54 8.62
N ILE A 143 -34.67 12.67 9.90
CA ILE A 143 -33.53 13.43 10.39
C ILE A 143 -32.39 12.45 10.68
N VAL A 144 -31.33 12.52 9.88
CA VAL A 144 -30.14 11.69 10.06
C VAL A 144 -29.11 12.48 10.88
N ASP A 145 -28.98 12.12 12.14
CA ASP A 145 -27.99 12.73 13.04
C ASP A 145 -26.67 11.98 12.99
N GLU A 146 -25.56 12.71 13.00
CA GLU A 146 -24.20 12.16 12.89
C GLU A 146 -24.02 11.25 11.65
N PHE A 147 -24.58 11.65 10.50
CA PHE A 147 -24.54 10.84 9.27
C PHE A 147 -23.12 10.50 8.81
N GLN A 148 -22.13 11.30 9.18
CA GLN A 148 -20.73 11.01 8.86
C GLN A 148 -20.23 9.67 9.42
N VAL A 149 -20.88 9.15 10.48
CA VAL A 149 -20.55 7.85 11.08
C VAL A 149 -20.71 6.70 10.09
N MET A 150 -21.63 6.82 9.14
CA MET A 150 -21.86 5.82 8.10
C MET A 150 -20.57 5.52 7.30
N PHE A 151 -19.71 6.52 7.09
CA PHE A 151 -18.43 6.35 6.40
C PHE A 151 -17.38 5.65 7.27
N TYR A 152 -17.34 5.94 8.57
CA TYR A 152 -16.34 5.35 9.48
C TYR A 152 -16.70 3.92 9.87
N ASP A 153 -17.97 3.68 10.19
CA ASP A 153 -18.46 2.39 10.64
C ASP A 153 -18.52 1.36 9.51
N CYS A 154 -18.45 1.80 8.24
CA CYS A 154 -18.46 0.90 7.09
C CYS A 154 -17.34 -0.15 7.16
N ASN A 155 -16.20 0.15 7.78
CA ASN A 155 -15.11 -0.81 8.00
C ASN A 155 -15.53 -1.99 8.91
N PHE A 156 -16.51 -1.79 9.80
CA PHE A 156 -16.95 -2.78 10.78
C PHE A 156 -18.35 -3.33 10.50
N LYS A 157 -19.23 -2.53 9.89
CA LYS A 157 -20.64 -2.80 9.65
C LYS A 157 -21.06 -2.49 8.20
N ALA A 158 -20.21 -2.86 7.25
CA ALA A 158 -20.36 -2.52 5.82
C ALA A 158 -21.78 -2.69 5.27
N THR A 159 -22.38 -3.88 5.47
CA THR A 159 -23.73 -4.18 4.96
C THR A 159 -24.80 -3.31 5.62
N THR A 160 -24.73 -3.13 6.94
CA THR A 160 -25.70 -2.33 7.69
C THR A 160 -25.70 -0.88 7.23
N GLU A 161 -24.52 -0.28 7.11
CA GLU A 161 -24.38 1.12 6.69
C GLU A 161 -24.84 1.32 5.23
N TYR A 162 -24.59 0.34 4.36
CA TYR A 162 -25.04 0.39 2.97
C TYR A 162 -26.55 0.15 2.81
N GLU A 163 -27.15 -0.77 3.57
CA GLU A 163 -28.61 -0.92 3.62
C GLU A 163 -29.27 0.38 4.11
N PHE A 164 -28.73 1.00 5.16
CA PHE A 164 -29.19 2.29 5.66
C PHE A 164 -29.15 3.36 4.55
N TYR A 165 -28.02 3.49 3.85
CA TYR A 165 -27.87 4.38 2.70
C TYR A 165 -28.92 4.13 1.60
N LYS A 166 -29.25 2.87 1.29
CA LYS A 166 -30.30 2.53 0.30
C LYS A 166 -31.70 2.90 0.80
N HIS A 167 -32.04 2.57 2.05
CA HIS A 167 -33.38 2.82 2.59
C HIS A 167 -33.71 4.32 2.68
N LEU A 168 -32.71 5.18 2.94
CA LEU A 168 -32.91 6.63 2.94
C LEU A 168 -33.41 7.18 1.60
N GLN A 169 -33.06 6.54 0.47
CA GLN A 169 -33.51 6.96 -0.87
C GLN A 169 -35.00 6.69 -1.11
N GLY A 170 -35.63 5.85 -0.29
CA GLY A 170 -37.07 5.57 -0.38
C GLY A 170 -37.94 6.58 0.37
N PHE A 171 -37.36 7.46 1.18
CA PHE A 171 -38.11 8.51 1.88
C PHE A 171 -38.14 9.80 1.05
N PRO A 172 -39.27 10.51 0.91
CA PRO A 172 -39.31 11.76 0.14
C PRO A 172 -38.53 12.92 0.78
N ASN A 173 -38.45 12.96 2.11
CA ASN A 173 -37.84 14.05 2.87
C ASN A 173 -36.76 13.52 3.82
N VAL A 174 -35.49 13.82 3.53
CA VAL A 174 -34.37 13.41 4.39
C VAL A 174 -33.43 14.58 4.63
N VAL A 175 -33.16 14.85 5.91
CA VAL A 175 -32.27 15.93 6.35
C VAL A 175 -31.02 15.33 6.97
N PHE A 176 -29.87 15.67 6.40
CA PHE A 176 -28.57 15.21 6.90
C PHE A 176 -27.92 16.29 7.76
N LEU A 177 -27.76 16.02 9.06
CA LEU A 177 -27.12 16.97 9.99
C LEU A 177 -25.61 16.72 10.04
N SER A 178 -24.77 17.67 9.61
CA SER A 178 -23.31 17.62 9.75
C SER A 178 -22.77 18.83 10.48
N ALA A 179 -21.71 18.66 11.27
CA ALA A 179 -20.87 19.76 11.76
C ALA A 179 -19.47 19.78 11.11
N THR A 180 -19.27 18.95 10.09
CA THR A 180 -17.95 18.45 9.72
C THR A 180 -17.60 18.80 8.27
N PRO A 181 -16.59 19.65 8.02
CA PRO A 181 -16.34 20.24 6.70
C PRO A 181 -15.65 19.34 5.68
N PHE A 182 -14.92 18.30 6.09
CA PHE A 182 -14.11 17.49 5.16
C PHE A 182 -14.94 16.52 4.27
N LEU A 183 -16.22 16.31 4.59
CA LEU A 183 -17.06 15.31 3.94
C LEU A 183 -17.42 15.66 2.50
N GLU A 184 -17.26 16.92 2.09
CA GLU A 184 -17.68 17.41 0.78
C GLU A 184 -17.07 16.58 -0.37
N GLU A 185 -15.77 16.28 -0.32
CA GLU A 185 -15.07 15.50 -1.36
C GLU A 185 -15.58 14.05 -1.46
N TYR A 186 -15.99 13.45 -0.34
CA TYR A 186 -16.55 12.09 -0.32
C TYR A 186 -18.01 12.07 -0.75
N LEU A 187 -18.78 13.10 -0.40
CA LEU A 187 -20.18 13.22 -0.77
C LEU A 187 -20.36 13.42 -2.27
N ASP A 188 -19.47 14.17 -2.93
CA ASP A 188 -19.49 14.35 -4.38
C ASP A 188 -19.21 13.05 -5.18
N GLN A 189 -18.66 12.02 -4.52
CA GLN A 189 -18.44 10.68 -5.10
C GLN A 189 -19.66 9.74 -4.98
N LEU A 190 -20.70 10.15 -4.24
CA LEU A 190 -21.93 9.37 -4.05
C LEU A 190 -23.09 9.97 -4.84
N ASP A 191 -23.71 9.18 -5.71
CA ASP A 191 -24.79 9.67 -6.59
C ASP A 191 -25.97 10.28 -5.82
N PHE A 192 -26.33 9.73 -4.66
CA PHE A 192 -27.40 10.24 -3.81
C PHE A 192 -27.10 11.64 -3.24
N PHE A 193 -25.84 11.94 -2.96
CA PHE A 193 -25.43 13.21 -2.34
C PHE A 193 -24.96 14.26 -3.35
N LYS A 194 -24.36 13.85 -4.47
CA LYS A 194 -23.73 14.74 -5.46
C LYS A 194 -24.63 15.89 -5.94
N ASN A 195 -25.93 15.62 -6.10
CA ASN A 195 -26.92 16.59 -6.57
C ASN A 195 -27.70 17.29 -5.45
N MET A 196 -27.41 16.97 -4.19
CA MET A 196 -28.08 17.54 -3.03
C MET A 196 -27.65 18.99 -2.80
N SER A 197 -28.51 19.81 -2.18
CA SER A 197 -28.12 21.16 -1.74
C SER A 197 -27.60 21.11 -0.31
N MET A 198 -26.49 21.80 -0.05
CA MET A 198 -25.94 21.98 1.30
C MET A 198 -26.22 23.39 1.81
N TYR A 199 -26.97 23.47 2.91
CA TYR A 199 -27.26 24.69 3.64
C TYR A 199 -26.27 24.81 4.79
N GLU A 200 -25.41 25.81 4.72
CA GLU A 200 -24.35 26.01 5.70
C GLU A 200 -24.67 27.20 6.61
N LEU A 201 -24.69 26.96 7.92
CA LEU A 201 -24.88 28.01 8.90
C LEU A 201 -23.57 28.79 9.11
N GLU A 202 -23.60 30.09 8.86
CA GLU A 202 -22.50 31.02 9.15
C GLU A 202 -22.76 31.70 10.50
N TRP A 203 -22.06 31.23 11.54
CA TRP A 203 -22.14 31.77 12.89
C TRP A 203 -21.26 33.02 13.05
N PRO A 204 -21.68 34.01 13.87
CA PRO A 204 -20.83 35.14 14.23
C PRO A 204 -19.51 34.68 14.89
N ARG A 205 -18.38 35.35 14.59
CA ARG A 205 -17.05 34.98 15.13
C ARG A 205 -17.01 34.94 16.66
N THR A 206 -17.78 35.79 17.33
CA THR A 206 -17.88 35.84 18.80
C THR A 206 -18.56 34.60 19.40
N MET A 207 -19.27 33.82 18.59
CA MET A 207 -20.00 32.62 19.01
C MET A 207 -19.24 31.32 18.67
N ILE A 208 -18.16 31.40 17.90
CA ILE A 208 -17.32 30.25 17.54
C ILE A 208 -16.06 30.27 18.41
N GLU A 209 -16.08 29.54 19.52
CA GLU A 209 -14.87 29.28 20.28
C GLU A 209 -14.14 28.07 19.67
N LYS A 210 -12.93 28.30 19.14
CA LYS A 210 -12.07 27.22 18.65
C LYS A 210 -11.50 26.45 19.85
N PRO A 211 -11.64 25.10 19.89
CA PRO A 211 -11.02 24.28 20.92
C PRO A 211 -9.53 24.54 21.05
N LYS A 212 -9.02 24.57 22.28
CA LYS A 212 -7.59 24.66 22.59
C LYS A 212 -7.02 23.24 22.74
N VAL A 213 -6.08 22.89 21.88
CA VAL A 213 -5.48 21.54 21.87
C VAL A 213 -3.97 21.62 22.04
N ASN A 214 -3.47 21.08 23.15
CA ASN A 214 -2.05 20.86 23.38
C ASN A 214 -1.64 19.57 22.66
N MET A 215 -0.81 19.67 21.62
CA MET A 215 -0.40 18.57 20.76
C MET A 215 1.00 18.09 21.13
N THR A 216 1.12 16.83 21.55
CA THR A 216 2.37 16.21 21.99
C THR A 216 2.69 14.98 21.14
N LYS A 217 3.75 15.08 20.33
CA LYS A 217 4.31 13.91 19.64
C LYS A 217 5.08 13.07 20.65
N THR A 218 4.86 11.75 20.66
CA THR A 218 5.52 10.86 21.62
C THR A 218 5.88 9.51 21.01
N SER A 219 6.93 8.88 21.55
CA SER A 219 7.28 7.48 21.32
C SER A 219 6.99 6.60 22.53
N LYS A 220 6.52 7.18 23.65
CA LYS A 220 6.20 6.47 24.89
C LYS A 220 4.97 5.58 24.70
N THR A 221 4.90 4.51 25.49
CA THR A 221 3.71 3.67 25.55
C THR A 221 2.57 4.40 26.26
N ILE A 222 1.32 4.05 25.92
CA ILE A 222 0.12 4.62 26.58
C ILE A 222 0.20 4.46 28.09
N THR A 223 0.67 3.31 28.59
CA THR A 223 0.86 3.08 30.02
C THR A 223 1.79 4.09 30.67
N LYS A 224 2.93 4.41 30.04
CA LYS A 224 3.90 5.38 30.57
C LYS A 224 3.35 6.82 30.56
N LEU A 225 2.55 7.17 29.55
CA LEU A 225 1.88 8.48 29.50
C LEU A 225 0.81 8.58 30.59
N CYS A 226 -0.01 7.53 30.74
CA CYS A 226 -1.04 7.47 31.76
C CYS A 226 -0.45 7.50 33.18
N GLU A 227 0.71 6.90 33.41
CA GLU A 227 1.43 6.98 34.70
C GLU A 227 1.62 8.43 35.14
N GLY A 228 2.18 9.28 34.26
CA GLY A 228 2.38 10.70 34.56
C GLY A 228 1.07 11.47 34.80
N ILE A 229 0.00 11.16 34.05
CA ILE A 229 -1.31 11.80 34.24
C ILE A 229 -1.93 11.35 35.57
N ILE A 230 -1.99 10.05 35.82
CA ILE A 230 -2.63 9.48 37.02
C ILE A 230 -1.91 9.95 38.29
N ASP A 231 -0.59 9.97 38.29
CA ASP A 231 0.20 10.46 39.41
C ASP A 231 -0.06 11.95 39.66
N LYS A 232 -0.19 12.78 38.60
CA LYS A 232 -0.57 14.19 38.73
C LYS A 232 -1.92 14.36 39.43
N TYR A 233 -2.94 13.63 38.99
CA TYR A 233 -4.30 13.75 39.55
C TYR A 233 -4.42 13.20 40.97
N ARG A 234 -3.82 12.04 41.26
CA ARG A 234 -3.77 11.48 42.63
C ARG A 234 -3.09 12.42 43.62
N ASN A 235 -2.12 13.21 43.17
CA ASN A 235 -1.44 14.22 43.99
C ASN A 235 -2.14 15.60 44.00
N GLY A 236 -3.34 15.72 43.43
CA GLY A 236 -4.08 16.98 43.36
C GLY A 236 -3.42 18.05 42.47
N LYS A 237 -2.62 17.62 41.48
CA LYS A 237 -1.88 18.45 40.53
C LYS A 237 -2.39 18.24 39.09
N GLY A 238 -3.70 18.06 38.92
CA GLY A 238 -4.34 18.05 37.61
C GLY A 238 -4.14 19.38 36.86
N GLU A 239 -4.57 19.44 35.61
CA GLU A 239 -4.38 20.61 34.75
C GLU A 239 -4.99 21.87 35.34
N THR A 240 -4.39 23.02 35.03
CA THR A 240 -4.84 24.32 35.53
C THR A 240 -5.19 25.27 34.39
N THR A 241 -6.15 26.15 34.65
CA THR A 241 -6.57 27.20 33.71
C THR A 241 -6.99 28.44 34.49
N LEU A 242 -6.94 29.60 33.84
CA LEU A 242 -7.35 30.88 34.41
C LEU A 242 -8.68 31.31 33.77
N VAL A 243 -9.70 31.52 34.61
CA VAL A 243 -10.99 32.08 34.21
C VAL A 243 -11.22 33.32 35.08
N ASP A 244 -11.38 34.48 34.44
CA ASP A 244 -11.56 35.79 35.11
C ASP A 244 -10.50 36.09 36.19
N GLY A 245 -9.24 35.69 35.95
CA GLY A 245 -8.12 35.91 36.87
C GLY A 245 -8.05 34.93 38.05
N LYS A 246 -8.99 33.98 38.16
CA LYS A 246 -8.98 32.91 39.16
C LYS A 246 -8.44 31.61 38.56
N GLU A 247 -7.52 30.97 39.28
CA GLU A 247 -6.98 29.66 38.89
C GLU A 247 -7.96 28.54 39.25
N TYR A 248 -8.32 27.74 38.26
CA TYR A 248 -9.09 26.51 38.41
C TYR A 248 -8.18 25.32 38.16
N ARG A 249 -8.38 24.26 38.93
CA ARG A 249 -7.65 23.00 38.80
C ARG A 249 -8.62 21.85 38.52
N SER A 250 -8.23 21.00 37.58
CA SER A 250 -8.97 19.80 37.22
C SER A 250 -8.75 18.71 38.27
N LYS A 251 -9.85 18.09 38.71
CA LYS A 251 -9.90 16.93 39.62
C LYS A 251 -10.30 15.66 38.89
N GLU A 252 -10.76 15.78 37.65
CA GLU A 252 -11.28 14.68 36.84
C GLU A 252 -10.57 14.63 35.49
N ALA A 253 -10.18 13.44 35.04
CA ALA A 253 -9.54 13.22 33.76
C ALA A 253 -10.37 12.26 32.90
N ILE A 254 -10.72 12.70 31.70
CA ILE A 254 -11.35 11.85 30.68
C ILE A 254 -10.25 11.43 29.69
N LEU A 255 -9.95 10.13 29.65
CA LEU A 255 -8.89 9.54 28.83
C LEU A 255 -9.50 8.74 27.67
N TYR A 256 -9.39 9.27 26.46
CA TYR A 256 -9.85 8.60 25.24
C TYR A 256 -8.77 7.66 24.70
N ILE A 257 -8.92 6.37 25.00
CA ILE A 257 -8.03 5.27 24.58
C ILE A 257 -8.89 4.23 23.85
N ASN A 258 -8.80 4.19 22.52
CA ASN A 258 -9.62 3.27 21.71
C ASN A 258 -9.06 1.83 21.69
N SER A 259 -8.84 1.28 22.88
CA SER A 259 -8.36 -0.09 23.09
C SER A 259 -8.64 -0.53 24.52
N VAL A 260 -9.64 -1.41 24.71
CA VAL A 260 -9.94 -2.00 26.03
C VAL A 260 -8.73 -2.79 26.56
N LYS A 261 -7.93 -3.38 25.68
CA LYS A 261 -6.69 -4.06 26.05
C LYS A 261 -5.69 -3.11 26.71
N ASP A 262 -5.51 -1.91 26.15
CA ASP A 262 -4.60 -0.91 26.73
C ASP A 262 -5.16 -0.31 28.01
N ILE A 263 -6.48 -0.06 28.09
CA ILE A 263 -7.15 0.36 29.32
C ILE A 263 -6.91 -0.65 30.45
N VAL A 264 -7.15 -1.94 30.19
CA VAL A 264 -6.90 -3.04 31.15
C VAL A 264 -5.44 -3.05 31.61
N LYS A 265 -4.50 -2.85 30.67
CA LYS A 265 -3.06 -2.79 30.98
C LYS A 265 -2.70 -1.59 31.86
N VAL A 266 -3.28 -0.41 31.58
CA VAL A 266 -3.10 0.81 32.37
C VAL A 266 -3.62 0.60 33.79
N ILE A 267 -4.86 0.12 33.94
CA ILE A 267 -5.48 -0.14 35.25
C ILE A 267 -4.64 -1.12 36.07
N LYS A 268 -4.22 -2.24 35.46
CA LYS A 268 -3.42 -3.27 36.11
C LYS A 268 -2.05 -2.75 36.55
N ASN A 269 -1.35 -2.03 35.67
CA ASN A 269 0.02 -1.59 35.95
C ASN A 269 0.10 -0.44 36.94
N LEU A 270 -0.93 0.43 36.98
CA LEU A 270 -0.97 1.62 37.83
C LEU A 270 -1.86 1.44 39.07
N ASN A 271 -2.39 0.21 39.26
CA ASN A 271 -3.24 -0.18 40.37
C ASN A 271 -4.39 0.82 40.59
N ILE A 272 -5.14 1.12 39.53
CA ILE A 272 -6.28 2.05 39.57
C ILE A 272 -7.49 1.31 40.11
N LYS A 273 -8.05 1.76 41.24
CA LYS A 273 -9.14 1.02 41.89
C LYS A 273 -10.51 1.31 41.25
N PRO A 274 -11.51 0.40 41.37
CA PRO A 274 -12.83 0.60 40.81
C PRO A 274 -13.53 1.88 41.28
N GLU A 275 -13.29 2.36 42.50
CA GLU A 275 -13.83 3.61 43.02
C GLU A 275 -13.24 4.86 42.34
N GLU A 276 -12.01 4.77 41.82
CA GLU A 276 -11.33 5.87 41.14
C GLU A 276 -11.65 5.91 39.63
N VAL A 277 -12.16 4.81 39.06
CA VAL A 277 -12.25 4.64 37.59
C VAL A 277 -13.64 4.30 37.06
N ASN A 278 -14.03 5.01 36.00
CA ASN A 278 -15.16 4.67 35.14
C ASN A 278 -14.65 4.16 33.80
N ILE A 279 -15.20 3.06 33.26
CA ILE A 279 -14.80 2.49 31.97
C ILE A 279 -16.01 2.49 31.06
N ILE A 280 -15.95 3.26 29.98
CA ILE A 280 -17.03 3.40 29.00
C ILE A 280 -16.57 2.81 27.67
N CYS A 281 -17.11 1.64 27.33
CA CYS A 281 -16.82 0.94 26.07
C CYS A 281 -18.04 0.16 25.58
N SER A 282 -17.98 -0.34 24.34
CA SER A 282 -19.04 -1.19 23.80
C SER A 282 -19.13 -2.52 24.53
N SER A 283 -20.36 -2.97 24.78
CA SER A 283 -20.72 -4.23 25.47
C SER A 283 -20.49 -5.48 24.61
N THR A 284 -19.38 -5.57 23.88
CA THR A 284 -19.07 -6.76 23.08
C THR A 284 -18.64 -7.92 23.98
N PRO A 285 -18.90 -9.18 23.60
CA PRO A 285 -18.46 -10.35 24.38
C PRO A 285 -16.96 -10.33 24.70
N GLU A 286 -16.14 -9.87 23.74
CA GLU A 286 -14.70 -9.72 23.91
C GLU A 286 -14.33 -8.69 24.99
N ASN A 287 -14.94 -7.51 24.97
CA ASN A 287 -14.68 -6.46 25.96
C ASN A 287 -15.11 -6.89 27.36
N ILE A 288 -16.29 -7.53 27.47
CA ILE A 288 -16.79 -8.09 28.73
C ILE A 288 -15.83 -9.16 29.27
N SER A 289 -15.31 -10.04 28.42
CA SER A 289 -14.33 -11.06 28.83
C SER A 289 -13.07 -10.42 29.41
N LYS A 290 -12.51 -9.41 28.73
CA LYS A 290 -11.31 -8.70 29.20
C LYS A 290 -11.50 -8.05 30.57
N LEU A 291 -12.65 -7.44 30.84
CA LEU A 291 -12.96 -6.83 32.14
C LEU A 291 -13.21 -7.88 33.23
N LYS A 292 -13.82 -9.02 32.90
CA LYS A 292 -13.95 -10.16 33.82
C LYS A 292 -12.59 -10.76 34.19
N GLU A 293 -11.69 -10.91 33.21
CA GLU A 293 -10.32 -11.37 33.43
C GLU A 293 -9.53 -10.39 34.31
N LEU A 294 -9.66 -9.08 34.06
CA LEU A 294 -9.11 -8.03 34.93
C LEU A 294 -9.63 -8.17 36.35
N SER A 295 -10.95 -8.34 36.50
CA SER A 295 -11.61 -8.47 37.80
C SER A 295 -11.08 -9.67 38.58
N LYS A 296 -10.94 -10.82 37.91
CA LYS A 296 -10.36 -12.03 38.50
C LYS A 296 -8.89 -11.87 38.87
N ALA A 297 -8.11 -11.14 38.05
CA ALA A 297 -6.69 -10.95 38.28
C ALA A 297 -6.38 -9.99 39.44
N ILE A 298 -7.22 -8.98 39.67
CA ILE A 298 -7.04 -7.97 40.73
C ILE A 298 -7.83 -8.32 42.00
N GLY A 299 -8.88 -9.14 41.90
CA GLY A 299 -9.76 -9.47 43.03
C GLY A 299 -10.77 -8.37 43.34
N MET A 300 -11.04 -7.47 42.39
CA MET A 300 -12.01 -6.38 42.51
C MET A 300 -12.90 -6.34 41.27
N GLU A 301 -14.15 -5.89 41.40
CA GLU A 301 -15.10 -5.88 40.28
C GLU A 301 -14.87 -4.69 39.34
N TYR A 302 -14.49 -4.96 38.10
CA TYR A 302 -14.44 -3.99 37.00
C TYR A 302 -15.52 -4.35 35.97
N LYS A 303 -16.41 -3.39 35.71
CA LYS A 303 -17.50 -3.53 34.74
C LYS A 303 -17.54 -2.32 33.82
N ILE A 304 -18.29 -2.45 32.73
CA ILE A 304 -18.65 -1.32 31.88
C ILE A 304 -19.55 -0.41 32.73
N GLY A 305 -19.19 0.86 32.84
CA GLY A 305 -19.95 1.86 33.58
C GLY A 305 -20.82 2.72 32.66
N ASP A 306 -21.65 3.54 33.28
CA ASP A 306 -22.52 4.50 32.60
C ASP A 306 -21.82 5.87 32.44
N ILE A 307 -22.32 6.66 31.49
CA ILE A 307 -21.98 8.08 31.39
C ILE A 307 -22.77 8.81 32.47
N PRO A 308 -22.12 9.51 33.42
CA PRO A 308 -22.84 10.22 34.49
C PRO A 308 -23.73 11.31 33.91
N GLY A 309 -24.97 11.37 34.38
CA GLY A 309 -25.94 12.41 34.05
C GLY A 309 -25.64 13.73 34.75
N LYS A 310 -26.47 14.74 34.48
CA LYS A 310 -26.31 16.06 35.10
C LYS A 310 -26.59 15.98 36.60
N GLY A 311 -25.56 16.27 37.40
CA GLY A 311 -25.63 16.24 38.87
C GLY A 311 -25.23 14.90 39.50
N ASP A 312 -24.92 13.88 38.70
CA ASP A 312 -24.39 12.62 39.19
C ASP A 312 -22.95 12.78 39.68
N THR A 313 -22.51 11.88 40.57
CA THR A 313 -21.12 11.86 41.03
C THR A 313 -20.19 11.31 39.94
N HIS A 314 -19.14 12.06 39.62
CA HIS A 314 -18.11 11.64 38.67
C HIS A 314 -16.92 10.98 39.38
N LYS A 315 -16.33 9.97 38.73
CA LYS A 315 -15.08 9.35 39.20
C LYS A 315 -13.88 10.14 38.68
N MET A 316 -12.76 10.06 39.42
CA MET A 316 -11.52 10.80 39.09
C MET A 316 -11.01 10.49 37.67
N PHE A 317 -11.06 9.21 37.25
CA PHE A 317 -10.62 8.79 35.93
C PHE A 317 -11.79 8.20 35.15
N THR A 318 -11.99 8.64 33.91
CA THR A 318 -12.94 8.04 33.00
C THR A 318 -12.23 7.61 31.72
N PHE A 319 -12.13 6.30 31.47
CA PHE A 319 -11.56 5.76 30.25
C PHE A 319 -12.64 5.51 29.20
N CYS A 320 -12.44 6.02 28.00
CA CYS A 320 -13.41 5.96 26.91
C CYS A 320 -12.81 5.35 25.64
N THR A 321 -13.57 4.46 24.97
CA THR A 321 -13.27 4.01 23.60
C THR A 321 -14.09 4.78 22.55
N SER A 322 -13.89 4.49 21.27
CA SER A 322 -14.59 5.12 20.13
C SER A 322 -16.12 5.09 20.21
N THR A 323 -16.70 4.17 20.99
CA THR A 323 -18.15 4.13 21.28
C THR A 323 -18.67 5.48 21.81
N VAL A 324 -17.81 6.23 22.49
CA VAL A 324 -18.13 7.49 23.17
C VAL A 324 -17.92 8.71 22.27
N TYR A 325 -17.03 8.64 21.27
CA TYR A 325 -16.59 9.80 20.47
C TYR A 325 -17.78 10.54 19.83
N VAL A 326 -18.76 9.77 19.37
CA VAL A 326 -19.97 10.27 18.74
C VAL A 326 -21.21 10.04 19.62
N GLY A 327 -21.09 9.25 20.70
CA GLY A 327 -22.23 8.61 21.37
C GLY A 327 -22.55 9.06 22.80
N ALA A 328 -21.92 10.09 23.34
CA ALA A 328 -22.05 10.45 24.75
C ALA A 328 -21.99 11.96 24.98
N ASP A 329 -22.82 12.50 25.87
CA ASP A 329 -22.68 13.86 26.40
C ASP A 329 -22.18 13.77 27.84
N PHE A 330 -21.10 14.48 28.16
CA PHE A 330 -20.55 14.54 29.50
C PHE A 330 -20.98 15.82 30.20
N TYR A 331 -21.39 15.66 31.46
CA TYR A 331 -21.90 16.74 32.32
C TYR A 331 -21.01 16.96 33.55
N SER A 332 -19.69 16.85 33.39
CA SER A 332 -18.74 17.20 34.47
C SER A 332 -18.48 18.70 34.48
N ASP A 333 -18.43 19.29 35.67
CA ASP A 333 -18.09 20.70 35.91
C ASP A 333 -16.58 20.95 36.11
N ASN A 334 -15.75 19.91 36.04
CA ASN A 334 -14.33 20.03 36.37
C ASN A 334 -13.37 19.14 35.57
N ALA A 335 -13.86 18.30 34.66
CA ALA A 335 -13.01 17.36 33.93
C ALA A 335 -12.23 17.97 32.76
N TYR A 336 -10.96 17.55 32.64
CA TYR A 336 -10.06 17.83 31.51
C TYR A 336 -9.91 16.60 30.59
N THR A 337 -9.70 16.83 29.30
CA THR A 337 -9.69 15.78 28.27
C THR A 337 -8.28 15.42 27.78
N TYR A 338 -7.98 14.11 27.75
CA TYR A 338 -6.77 13.54 27.15
C TYR A 338 -7.11 12.57 26.03
N ILE A 339 -6.42 12.67 24.90
CA ILE A 339 -6.69 11.89 23.69
C ILE A 339 -5.41 11.18 23.26
N PHE A 340 -5.49 9.87 22.98
CA PHE A 340 -4.36 9.04 22.59
C PHE A 340 -4.56 8.48 21.18
N ALA A 341 -3.70 8.88 20.25
CA ALA A 341 -3.76 8.51 18.84
C ALA A 341 -2.48 7.79 18.38
N ASN A 342 -2.60 6.57 17.88
CA ASN A 342 -1.45 5.84 17.34
C ASN A 342 -1.76 5.22 15.98
N PRO A 343 -1.29 5.81 14.86
CA PRO A 343 -1.57 5.32 13.50
C PRO A 343 -0.95 3.95 13.19
N LYS A 344 -0.08 3.42 14.06
CA LYS A 344 0.53 2.09 13.90
C LYS A 344 -0.35 0.97 14.45
N ILE A 345 -1.40 1.32 15.20
CA ILE A 345 -2.35 0.37 15.79
C ILE A 345 -3.72 0.78 15.26
N GLU A 346 -4.33 -0.07 14.43
CA GLU A 346 -5.60 0.21 13.74
C GLU A 346 -6.68 0.73 14.70
N SER A 347 -6.82 0.11 15.88
CA SER A 347 -7.81 0.54 16.86
C SER A 347 -7.51 1.92 17.46
N LEU A 348 -6.27 2.38 17.49
CA LEU A 348 -5.89 3.69 18.06
C LEU A 348 -5.71 4.77 16.98
N THR A 349 -5.90 4.45 15.70
CA THR A 349 -5.97 5.44 14.64
C THR A 349 -7.30 6.18 14.77
N ILE A 350 -7.24 7.50 14.96
CA ILE A 350 -8.42 8.37 15.01
C ILE A 350 -8.36 9.35 13.85
N ASP A 351 -9.51 9.74 13.30
CA ASP A 351 -9.60 10.84 12.35
C ASP A 351 -9.50 12.16 13.12
N VAL A 352 -8.28 12.61 13.36
CA VAL A 352 -7.99 13.83 14.14
C VAL A 352 -8.70 15.08 13.62
N SER A 353 -9.05 15.14 12.33
CA SER A 353 -9.74 16.30 11.75
C SER A 353 -11.22 16.39 12.15
N VAL A 354 -11.76 15.31 12.75
CA VAL A 354 -13.18 15.17 13.07
C VAL A 354 -13.39 14.70 14.50
N ASP A 355 -12.77 13.59 14.85
CA ASP A 355 -12.99 12.89 16.12
C ASP A 355 -12.63 13.77 17.30
N ILE A 356 -11.55 14.55 17.20
CA ILE A 356 -11.10 15.42 18.29
C ILE A 356 -12.10 16.55 18.53
N GLN A 357 -12.65 17.16 17.46
CA GLN A 357 -13.67 18.20 17.61
C GLN A 357 -14.94 17.63 18.24
N GLN A 358 -15.33 16.41 17.83
CA GLN A 358 -16.48 15.73 18.41
C GLN A 358 -16.25 15.40 19.88
N ILE A 359 -15.11 14.77 20.22
CA ILE A 359 -14.71 14.43 21.58
C ILE A 359 -14.79 15.65 22.50
N ILE A 360 -14.16 16.76 22.10
CA ILE A 360 -14.09 17.98 22.92
C ILE A 360 -15.48 18.63 23.06
N GLY A 361 -16.26 18.65 21.97
CA GLY A 361 -17.60 19.22 21.94
C GLY A 361 -18.65 18.47 22.76
N ARG A 362 -18.33 17.29 23.30
CA ARG A 362 -19.23 16.51 24.18
C ARG A 362 -19.19 16.91 25.64
N GLN A 363 -18.25 17.78 26.05
CA GLN A 363 -18.35 18.42 27.37
C GLN A 363 -19.35 19.58 27.32
N ARG A 364 -20.54 19.36 27.90
CA ARG A 364 -21.68 20.25 27.69
C ARG A 364 -21.75 21.42 28.65
N LEU A 365 -21.33 21.24 29.90
CA LEU A 365 -21.51 22.25 30.95
C LEU A 365 -20.62 23.48 30.73
N ASP A 366 -21.24 24.64 30.57
CA ASP A 366 -20.57 25.94 30.53
C ASP A 366 -19.85 26.25 31.86
N SER A 367 -20.25 25.62 32.98
CA SER A 367 -19.60 25.76 34.28
C SER A 367 -18.23 25.08 34.36
N ASN A 368 -17.88 24.20 33.40
CA ASN A 368 -16.58 23.55 33.38
C ASN A 368 -15.52 24.48 32.80
N PRO A 369 -14.52 24.92 33.59
CA PRO A 369 -13.48 25.86 33.13
C PRO A 369 -12.55 25.24 32.08
N PHE A 370 -12.53 23.91 31.95
CA PHE A 370 -11.74 23.16 30.97
C PHE A 370 -12.56 22.75 29.74
N LYS A 371 -13.81 23.23 29.62
CA LYS A 371 -14.59 23.06 28.40
C LYS A 371 -13.78 23.56 27.21
N ASN A 372 -13.87 22.85 26.08
CA ASN A 372 -13.12 23.15 24.87
C ASN A 372 -11.58 23.00 24.97
N MET A 373 -11.04 22.36 26.02
CA MET A 373 -9.60 22.12 26.19
C MET A 373 -9.25 20.63 26.18
N ALA A 374 -8.16 20.27 25.50
CA ALA A 374 -7.65 18.90 25.50
C ALA A 374 -6.14 18.81 25.26
N THR A 375 -5.56 17.68 25.67
CA THR A 375 -4.20 17.28 25.29
C THR A 375 -4.25 16.05 24.36
N LEU A 376 -3.62 16.15 23.18
CA LEU A 376 -3.49 15.08 22.20
C LEU A 376 -2.08 14.50 22.24
N TYR A 377 -1.96 13.25 22.65
CA TYR A 377 -0.75 12.45 22.46
C TYR A 377 -0.84 11.67 21.17
N PHE A 378 0.16 11.82 20.29
CA PHE A 378 0.17 11.09 19.01
C PHE A 378 1.53 10.53 18.59
N ASN A 379 1.50 9.45 17.83
CA ASN A 379 2.66 8.92 17.11
C ASN A 379 2.58 9.28 15.62
N THR A 380 3.73 9.33 14.94
CA THR A 380 3.78 9.44 13.47
C THR A 380 4.01 8.07 12.82
N LYS A 381 3.49 7.89 11.61
CA LYS A 381 3.74 6.72 10.77
C LYS A 381 4.26 7.20 9.42
N ALA A 382 5.49 6.85 9.09
CA ALA A 382 6.06 7.18 7.78
C ALA A 382 5.17 6.58 6.67
N SER A 383 5.01 7.33 5.58
CA SER A 383 4.25 6.86 4.42
C SER A 383 4.84 5.56 3.89
N ASP A 384 4.00 4.52 3.82
CA ASP A 384 4.33 3.17 3.36
C ASP A 384 3.89 2.93 1.91
N MET A 385 3.10 3.83 1.34
CA MET A 385 2.50 3.66 0.01
C MET A 385 2.25 5.02 -0.65
N THR A 386 2.71 5.17 -1.90
CA THR A 386 2.44 6.38 -2.69
C THR A 386 0.99 6.46 -3.13
N GLU A 387 0.52 7.65 -3.49
CA GLU A 387 -0.85 7.88 -3.96
C GLU A 387 -1.16 7.06 -5.23
N GLU A 388 -0.19 6.89 -6.13
CA GLU A 388 -0.34 6.07 -7.32
C GLU A 388 -0.46 4.58 -7.00
N ALA A 389 0.33 4.09 -6.04
CA ALA A 389 0.25 2.70 -5.60
C ALA A 389 -1.08 2.40 -4.89
N PHE A 390 -1.57 3.37 -4.10
CA PHE A 390 -2.88 3.28 -3.46
C PHE A 390 -4.01 3.25 -4.49
N ASN A 391 -4.02 4.19 -5.45
CA ASN A 391 -5.03 4.23 -6.50
C ASN A 391 -5.04 2.96 -7.36
N GLU A 392 -3.87 2.36 -7.62
CA GLU A 392 -3.79 1.05 -8.28
C GLU A 392 -4.39 -0.07 -7.42
N SER A 393 -4.17 -0.06 -6.10
CA SER A 393 -4.80 -1.01 -5.19
C SER A 393 -6.33 -0.93 -5.22
N ILE A 394 -6.88 0.30 -5.19
CA ILE A 394 -8.32 0.54 -5.32
C ILE A 394 -8.84 0.04 -6.67
N ARG A 395 -8.10 0.28 -7.77
CA ARG A 395 -8.47 -0.20 -9.12
C ARG A 395 -8.55 -1.73 -9.18
N LEU A 396 -7.53 -2.43 -8.68
CA LEU A 396 -7.49 -3.89 -8.64
C LEU A 396 -8.60 -4.48 -7.76
N LYS A 397 -8.90 -3.85 -6.62
CA LYS A 397 -10.00 -4.27 -5.73
C LYS A 397 -11.36 -4.06 -6.39
N ASN A 398 -11.54 -2.98 -7.15
CA ASN A 398 -12.71 -2.75 -7.99
C ASN A 398 -12.87 -3.80 -9.11
N GLU A 399 -11.80 -4.17 -9.82
CA GLU A 399 -11.85 -5.25 -10.82
C GLU A 399 -12.30 -6.59 -10.20
N LYS A 400 -11.76 -6.93 -9.02
CA LYS A 400 -12.19 -8.12 -8.28
C LYS A 400 -13.67 -8.06 -7.87
N THR A 401 -14.12 -6.88 -7.46
CA THR A 401 -15.53 -6.62 -7.09
C THR A 401 -16.45 -6.89 -8.28
N ASN A 402 -16.14 -6.31 -9.44
CA ASN A 402 -16.94 -6.49 -10.65
C ASN A 402 -16.99 -7.96 -11.09
N ARG A 403 -15.84 -8.67 -11.06
CA ARG A 403 -15.79 -10.11 -11.36
C ARG A 403 -16.66 -10.93 -10.40
N GLN A 404 -16.71 -10.58 -9.12
CA GLN A 404 -17.57 -11.30 -8.17
C GLN A 404 -19.05 -11.06 -8.44
N ILE A 405 -19.45 -9.83 -8.77
CA ILE A 405 -20.83 -9.49 -9.15
C ILE A 405 -21.22 -10.23 -10.44
N GLU A 406 -20.35 -10.24 -11.45
CA GLU A 406 -20.55 -10.98 -12.70
C GLU A 406 -20.70 -12.49 -12.45
N ASN A 407 -19.81 -13.07 -11.64
CA ASN A 407 -19.88 -14.48 -11.27
C ASN A 407 -21.18 -14.84 -10.55
N PHE A 408 -21.66 -13.99 -9.64
CA PHE A 408 -22.94 -14.17 -8.97
C PHE A 408 -24.12 -14.10 -9.95
N ASN A 409 -24.10 -13.12 -10.85
CA ASN A 409 -25.16 -12.95 -11.84
C ASN A 409 -25.25 -14.13 -12.81
N SER A 410 -24.10 -14.74 -13.15
CA SER A 410 -24.03 -15.94 -13.99
C SER A 410 -24.20 -17.27 -13.24
N ALA A 411 -24.24 -17.27 -11.90
CA ALA A 411 -24.32 -18.49 -11.12
C ALA A 411 -25.73 -19.12 -11.21
N PRO A 412 -25.85 -20.43 -11.49
CA PRO A 412 -27.13 -21.13 -11.49
C PRO A 412 -27.70 -21.32 -10.07
N HIS A 413 -26.84 -21.44 -9.05
CA HIS A 413 -27.21 -21.64 -7.64
C HIS A 413 -26.81 -20.42 -6.79
N LYS A 414 -27.59 -19.35 -6.88
CA LYS A 414 -27.30 -18.05 -6.23
C LYS A 414 -27.26 -18.13 -4.70
N GLU A 415 -28.09 -18.96 -4.09
CA GLU A 415 -28.18 -19.13 -2.64
C GLU A 415 -26.90 -19.73 -2.03
N GLU A 416 -26.37 -20.80 -2.64
CA GLU A 416 -25.09 -21.41 -2.23
C GLU A 416 -23.91 -20.43 -2.38
N PHE A 417 -23.94 -19.61 -3.43
CA PHE A 417 -22.92 -18.58 -3.68
C PHE A 417 -22.92 -17.51 -2.57
N ILE A 418 -24.09 -17.05 -2.16
CA ILE A 418 -24.27 -16.10 -1.06
C ILE A 418 -23.83 -16.71 0.28
N GLU A 419 -24.18 -17.98 0.54
CA GLU A 419 -23.76 -18.68 1.75
C GLU A 419 -22.22 -18.80 1.84
N GLY A 420 -21.57 -19.07 0.71
CA GLY A 420 -20.11 -19.09 0.60
C GLY A 420 -19.45 -17.74 0.95
N LEU A 421 -20.05 -16.62 0.53
CA LEU A 421 -19.57 -15.27 0.85
C LEU A 421 -19.83 -14.88 2.30
N ASN A 422 -20.99 -15.23 2.86
CA ASN A 422 -21.32 -14.99 4.26
C ASN A 422 -20.38 -15.74 5.23
N LYS A 423 -19.85 -16.90 4.83
CA LYS A 423 -18.86 -17.65 5.61
C LYS A 423 -17.48 -16.98 5.67
N LYS A 424 -17.16 -16.09 4.73
CA LYS A 424 -15.89 -15.33 4.67
C LYS A 424 -16.12 -13.91 4.13
N PRO A 425 -16.71 -12.98 4.91
CA PRO A 425 -16.84 -11.59 4.51
C PRO A 425 -15.44 -10.99 4.32
N ASN A 426 -14.99 -10.87 3.08
CA ASN A 426 -13.62 -10.47 2.73
C ASN A 426 -13.59 -9.07 2.11
N HIS A 427 -14.09 -8.08 2.86
CA HIS A 427 -14.01 -6.66 2.49
C HIS A 427 -12.56 -6.14 2.38
N LYS A 428 -11.55 -6.95 2.75
CA LYS A 428 -10.14 -6.68 2.47
C LYS A 428 -9.78 -6.89 1.00
N GLU A 429 -10.46 -7.79 0.29
CA GLU A 429 -10.12 -8.18 -1.09
C GLU A 429 -11.07 -7.66 -2.17
N ASN A 430 -12.29 -7.23 -1.81
CA ASN A 430 -13.30 -6.67 -2.71
C ASN A 430 -14.20 -5.67 -1.96
N TYR A 431 -15.06 -4.98 -2.70
CA TYR A 431 -16.07 -4.03 -2.23
C TYR A 431 -17.49 -4.60 -2.30
N CYS A 432 -17.66 -5.92 -2.32
CA CYS A 432 -18.98 -6.53 -2.42
C CYS A 432 -19.72 -6.44 -1.09
N CYS A 433 -21.03 -6.22 -1.15
CA CYS A 433 -21.95 -6.45 -0.04
C CYS A 433 -23.16 -7.26 -0.52
N ILE A 434 -23.82 -7.96 0.41
CA ILE A 434 -25.07 -8.64 0.15
C ILE A 434 -26.20 -7.72 0.60
N SER A 435 -27.10 -7.38 -0.32
CA SER A 435 -28.30 -6.57 -0.06
C SER A 435 -29.54 -7.31 -0.56
N LYS A 436 -30.73 -6.71 -0.43
CA LYS A 436 -31.96 -7.22 -1.05
C LYS A 436 -32.39 -6.33 -2.21
N ASP A 437 -32.93 -6.96 -3.26
CA ASP A 437 -33.59 -6.28 -4.37
C ASP A 437 -35.04 -5.90 -4.01
N GLU A 438 -35.73 -5.22 -4.94
CA GLU A 438 -37.13 -4.79 -4.80
C GLU A 438 -38.11 -5.96 -4.59
N ASN A 439 -37.74 -7.17 -5.02
CA ASN A 439 -38.52 -8.39 -4.86
C ASN A 439 -38.18 -9.15 -3.57
N GLY A 440 -37.26 -8.62 -2.74
CA GLY A 440 -36.81 -9.22 -1.50
C GLY A 440 -35.75 -10.32 -1.67
N ASN A 441 -35.26 -10.56 -2.88
CA ASN A 441 -34.21 -11.54 -3.15
C ASN A 441 -32.85 -10.99 -2.76
N GLN A 442 -31.96 -11.86 -2.25
CA GLN A 442 -30.59 -11.47 -1.95
C GLN A 442 -29.79 -11.26 -3.23
N VAL A 443 -29.07 -10.15 -3.30
CA VAL A 443 -28.20 -9.76 -4.42
C VAL A 443 -26.82 -9.33 -3.92
N ILE A 444 -25.83 -9.40 -4.79
CA ILE A 444 -24.48 -8.91 -4.52
C ILE A 444 -24.24 -7.65 -5.32
N GLU A 445 -23.88 -6.58 -4.62
CA GLU A 445 -23.67 -5.25 -5.19
C GLU A 445 -22.35 -4.65 -4.70
N LYS A 446 -21.88 -3.61 -5.40
CA LYS A 446 -20.73 -2.82 -4.96
C LYS A 446 -21.16 -1.87 -3.83
N ASN A 447 -20.52 -2.02 -2.67
CA ASN A 447 -20.61 -1.09 -1.57
C ASN A 447 -19.56 0.02 -1.72
N ILE A 448 -19.98 1.15 -2.28
CA ILE A 448 -19.09 2.30 -2.50
C ILE A 448 -18.60 2.94 -1.19
N LEU A 449 -19.33 2.79 -0.08
CA LEU A 449 -18.94 3.34 1.21
C LEU A 449 -17.64 2.71 1.74
N ILE A 450 -17.38 1.43 1.44
CA ILE A 450 -16.12 0.75 1.81
C ILE A 450 -14.94 1.35 1.04
N GLU A 451 -15.15 1.67 -0.24
CA GLU A 451 -14.09 2.32 -1.05
C GLU A 451 -13.74 3.69 -0.48
N LEU A 452 -14.73 4.50 -0.10
CA LEU A 452 -14.51 5.80 0.52
C LEU A 452 -13.81 5.66 1.88
N ALA A 453 -14.18 4.64 2.67
CA ALA A 453 -13.54 4.34 3.95
C ALA A 453 -12.05 3.97 3.78
N ASP A 454 -11.70 3.16 2.77
CA ASP A 454 -10.31 2.81 2.44
C ASP A 454 -9.51 4.08 2.06
N ARG A 455 -10.08 4.96 1.22
CA ARG A 455 -9.47 6.24 0.82
C ARG A 455 -9.19 7.12 2.02
N ARG A 456 -10.18 7.26 2.91
CA ARG A 456 -10.05 8.06 4.11
C ARG A 456 -8.99 7.52 5.06
N ALA A 457 -8.98 6.20 5.29
CA ALA A 457 -7.98 5.55 6.14
C ALA A 457 -6.55 5.78 5.60
N TRP A 458 -6.38 5.70 4.28
CA TRP A 458 -5.09 5.99 3.64
C TRP A 458 -4.68 7.46 3.81
N GLU A 459 -5.57 8.41 3.60
CA GLU A 459 -5.30 9.85 3.80
C GLU A 459 -4.92 10.18 5.24
N ILE A 460 -5.66 9.65 6.22
CA ILE A 460 -5.37 9.82 7.64
C ILE A 460 -3.94 9.32 7.92
N SER A 461 -3.60 8.11 7.48
CA SER A 461 -2.27 7.52 7.69
C SER A 461 -1.15 8.30 6.97
N ASN A 462 -1.34 8.64 5.68
CA ASN A 462 -0.26 9.09 4.79
C ASN A 462 -0.18 10.60 4.60
N LYS A 463 -1.29 11.32 4.73
CA LYS A 463 -1.32 12.79 4.64
C LYS A 463 -1.27 13.45 6.01
N ILE A 464 -1.98 12.90 7.01
CA ILE A 464 -2.10 13.51 8.34
C ILE A 464 -1.02 13.00 9.32
N PHE A 465 -0.98 11.69 9.58
CA PHE A 465 -0.07 11.08 10.57
C PHE A 465 1.38 10.90 10.10
N ASN A 466 1.69 11.30 8.87
CA ASN A 466 3.03 11.14 8.29
C ASN A 466 4.11 11.90 9.08
N ASN A 467 3.80 13.13 9.48
CA ASN A 467 4.69 13.95 10.30
C ASN A 467 3.89 14.89 11.22
N ASP A 468 4.57 15.51 12.18
CA ASP A 468 3.94 16.40 13.16
C ASP A 468 3.45 17.72 12.56
N PHE A 469 4.05 18.18 11.45
CA PHE A 469 3.64 19.40 10.76
C PHE A 469 2.31 19.20 10.01
N SER A 470 2.14 18.05 9.34
CA SER A 470 0.89 17.65 8.72
C SER A 470 -0.25 17.55 9.75
N MET A 471 0.02 16.87 10.88
CA MET A 471 -0.90 16.77 12.01
C MET A 471 -1.31 18.16 12.52
N PHE A 472 -0.33 19.02 12.78
CA PHE A 472 -0.55 20.39 13.23
C PHE A 472 -1.42 21.19 12.24
N THR A 473 -1.13 21.08 10.95
CA THR A 473 -1.85 21.78 9.88
C THR A 473 -3.31 21.33 9.83
N ALA A 474 -3.55 20.01 9.86
CA ALA A 474 -4.89 19.44 9.83
C ALA A 474 -5.76 19.90 11.03
N LEU A 475 -5.18 19.96 12.23
CA LEU A 475 -5.89 20.41 13.43
C LEU A 475 -6.11 21.93 13.47
N SER A 476 -5.14 22.72 13.00
CA SER A 476 -5.17 24.19 13.08
C SER A 476 -6.30 24.82 12.24
N VAL A 477 -6.90 24.07 11.31
CA VAL A 477 -8.07 24.52 10.54
C VAL A 477 -9.22 24.90 11.50
N ASN A 478 -9.56 24.01 12.42
CA ASN A 478 -10.73 24.16 13.30
C ASN A 478 -10.37 24.42 14.78
N MET A 479 -9.09 24.33 15.15
CA MET A 479 -8.65 24.37 16.55
C MET A 479 -7.49 25.36 16.76
N ASN A 480 -7.35 25.84 17.99
CA ASN A 480 -6.17 26.57 18.45
C ASN A 480 -5.15 25.55 18.97
N VAL A 481 -4.16 25.21 18.14
CA VAL A 481 -3.20 24.15 18.44
C VAL A 481 -1.91 24.74 18.95
N THR A 482 -1.44 24.21 20.08
CA THR A 482 -0.12 24.48 20.66
C THR A 482 0.71 23.20 20.59
N LYS A 483 2.00 23.29 20.31
CA LYS A 483 2.89 22.12 20.35
C LYS A 483 3.51 21.99 21.74
N ASP A 484 3.64 20.77 22.25
CA ASP A 484 4.33 20.46 23.52
C ASP A 484 5.18 19.18 23.40
N THR A 485 6.06 18.96 24.39
CA THR A 485 6.91 17.78 24.53
C THR A 485 6.33 16.79 25.53
N ASP A 486 6.62 15.50 25.36
CA ASP A 486 6.21 14.44 26.29
C ASP A 486 7.14 14.34 27.51
N SER A 487 8.14 15.22 27.61
CA SER A 487 9.08 15.30 28.73
C SER A 487 8.66 16.36 29.74
N ASP A 488 8.70 16.01 31.02
CA ASP A 488 8.57 16.98 32.12
C ASP A 488 9.92 17.64 32.49
N ASP A 489 11.02 17.22 31.86
CA ASP A 489 12.36 17.79 32.05
C ASP A 489 12.41 19.23 31.50
N SER A 490 12.76 20.20 32.35
CA SER A 490 12.79 21.63 32.03
C SER A 490 13.78 21.97 30.91
N GLU A 491 14.91 21.28 30.83
CA GLU A 491 15.92 21.53 29.80
C GLU A 491 15.42 21.04 28.44
N VAL A 492 14.76 19.88 28.42
CA VAL A 492 14.11 19.35 27.21
C VAL A 492 12.97 20.28 26.74
N LYS A 493 12.20 20.88 27.65
CA LYS A 493 11.17 21.88 27.32
C LYS A 493 11.76 23.14 26.69
N VAL A 494 12.86 23.66 27.23
CA VAL A 494 13.56 24.82 26.65
C VAL A 494 14.10 24.50 25.26
N MET A 495 14.70 23.31 25.08
CA MET A 495 15.18 22.85 23.77
C MET A 495 14.04 22.73 22.75
N PHE A 496 12.89 22.20 23.17
CA PHE A 496 11.71 22.07 22.33
C PHE A 496 11.15 23.43 21.88
N GLN A 497 11.10 24.42 22.77
CA GLN A 497 10.69 25.78 22.42
C GLN A 497 11.61 26.38 21.35
N LYS A 498 12.94 26.38 21.59
CA LYS A 498 13.94 26.87 20.64
C LYS A 498 13.85 26.16 19.28
N TRP A 499 13.71 24.82 19.29
CA TRP A 499 13.61 24.02 18.07
C TRP A 499 12.38 24.36 17.21
N ASN A 500 11.24 24.65 17.84
CA ASN A 500 10.00 25.00 17.15
C ASN A 500 9.98 26.44 16.61
N GLU A 501 10.72 27.36 17.22
CA GLU A 501 10.90 28.72 16.70
C GLU A 501 11.71 28.73 15.38
N MET A 502 12.61 27.75 15.21
CA MET A 502 13.43 27.62 14.01
C MET A 502 12.61 27.11 12.82
N LYS A 503 12.64 27.87 11.72
CA LYS A 503 11.88 27.57 10.50
C LYS A 503 12.71 26.91 9.40
N SER A 504 14.02 27.11 9.37
CA SER A 504 14.90 26.59 8.31
C SER A 504 15.62 25.31 8.72
N PHE A 505 15.94 24.46 7.75
CA PHE A 505 16.79 23.29 7.97
C PHE A 505 18.18 23.71 8.49
N LYS A 506 18.74 24.79 7.95
CA LYS A 506 20.06 25.31 8.33
C LYS A 506 20.12 25.66 9.82
N ASP A 507 19.16 26.42 10.33
CA ASP A 507 19.16 26.84 11.73
C ASP A 507 19.02 25.63 12.67
N ARG A 508 18.19 24.66 12.29
CA ARG A 508 18.03 23.40 13.03
C ARG A 508 19.28 22.54 13.00
N ALA A 509 19.95 22.44 11.85
CA ALA A 509 21.19 21.69 11.71
C ALA A 509 22.32 22.32 12.53
N PHE A 510 22.44 23.65 12.49
CA PHE A 510 23.39 24.39 13.31
C PHE A 510 23.11 24.19 14.80
N PHE A 511 21.87 24.41 15.23
CA PHE A 511 21.45 24.22 16.62
C PHE A 511 21.69 22.79 17.10
N TYR A 512 21.45 21.78 16.26
CA TYR A 512 21.76 20.39 16.58
C TYR A 512 23.26 20.17 16.82
N CYS A 513 24.12 20.74 15.96
CA CYS A 513 25.57 20.63 16.12
C CYS A 513 26.06 21.29 17.41
N GLU A 514 25.55 22.48 17.75
CA GLU A 514 25.88 23.16 19.02
C GLU A 514 25.42 22.35 20.23
N ALA A 515 24.19 21.83 20.19
CA ALA A 515 23.66 20.99 21.26
C ALA A 515 24.45 19.68 21.45
N CYS A 516 25.01 19.10 20.37
CA CYS A 516 25.91 17.95 20.45
C CYS A 516 27.20 18.25 21.23
N LYS A 517 27.68 19.51 21.23
CA LYS A 517 28.86 19.93 21.99
C LYS A 517 28.50 20.26 23.44
N ASP A 518 27.44 21.01 23.63
CA ASP A 518 27.14 21.64 24.92
C ASP A 518 26.38 20.72 25.88
N ILE A 519 25.40 19.95 25.38
CA ILE A 519 24.44 19.20 26.20
C ILE A 519 24.00 17.88 25.53
N PRO A 520 24.92 16.96 25.21
CA PRO A 520 24.61 15.72 24.50
C PRO A 520 23.61 14.82 25.26
N GLU A 521 23.66 14.79 26.60
CA GLU A 521 22.75 13.99 27.43
C GLU A 521 21.29 14.47 27.36
N VAL A 522 21.06 15.77 27.20
CA VAL A 522 19.72 16.35 27.02
C VAL A 522 19.23 16.09 25.59
N LEU A 523 20.14 16.17 24.61
CA LEU A 523 19.84 15.92 23.20
C LEU A 523 19.34 14.49 22.97
N ASP A 524 19.94 13.50 23.63
CA ASP A 524 19.51 12.10 23.56
C ASP A 524 18.08 11.87 24.09
N LYS A 525 17.59 12.75 24.99
CA LYS A 525 16.21 12.74 25.49
C LYS A 525 15.21 13.43 24.55
N CYS A 526 15.68 14.20 23.55
CA CYS A 526 14.85 15.04 22.68
C CYS A 526 14.19 14.22 21.54
N SER A 527 13.15 13.45 21.89
CA SER A 527 12.38 12.60 20.96
C SER A 527 11.73 13.34 19.77
N PHE A 528 11.61 14.67 19.86
CA PHE A 528 11.03 15.52 18.83
C PHE A 528 11.99 15.87 17.69
N ILE A 529 13.30 15.68 17.87
CA ILE A 529 14.31 15.95 16.84
C ILE A 529 14.36 14.78 15.85
N PRO A 530 14.24 15.03 14.53
CA PRO A 530 14.34 13.96 13.52
C PRO A 530 15.72 13.28 13.50
N THR A 531 15.75 11.95 13.38
CA THR A 531 16.98 11.14 13.34
C THR A 531 17.96 11.53 12.24
N LYS A 532 17.49 12.09 11.13
CA LYS A 532 18.36 12.52 10.02
C LYS A 532 19.47 13.49 10.45
N TYR A 533 19.23 14.35 11.44
CA TYR A 533 20.25 15.30 11.92
C TYR A 533 21.40 14.57 12.63
N LYS A 534 21.08 13.53 13.41
CA LYS A 534 22.07 12.62 14.00
C LYS A 534 22.87 11.91 12.92
N GLU A 535 22.20 11.34 11.93
CA GLU A 535 22.84 10.63 10.82
C GLU A 535 23.79 11.53 10.02
N TYR A 536 23.39 12.77 9.74
CA TYR A 536 24.24 13.74 9.04
C TYR A 536 25.44 14.17 9.86
N TYR A 537 25.25 14.44 11.15
CA TYR A 537 26.34 14.80 12.06
C TYR A 537 27.34 13.65 12.24
N GLU A 538 26.87 12.41 12.41
CA GLU A 538 27.73 11.22 12.50
C GLU A 538 28.52 10.96 11.20
N ALA A 539 27.97 11.33 10.04
CA ALA A 539 28.60 11.10 8.74
C ALA A 539 29.62 12.18 8.35
N LEU A 540 29.36 13.45 8.68
CA LEU A 540 30.11 14.60 8.16
C LEU A 540 30.74 15.49 9.26
N GLY A 541 30.27 15.37 10.50
CA GLY A 541 30.57 16.33 11.56
C GLY A 541 30.05 17.75 11.26
N GLU A 542 30.28 18.68 12.18
CA GLU A 542 29.92 20.09 11.98
C GLU A 542 30.68 20.72 10.81
N GLU A 543 31.98 20.44 10.70
CA GLU A 543 32.84 21.01 9.64
C GLU A 543 32.35 20.60 8.25
N GLY A 544 32.05 19.32 8.03
CA GLY A 544 31.52 18.85 6.74
C GLY A 544 30.11 19.38 6.44
N MET A 545 29.25 19.54 7.44
CA MET A 545 27.94 20.18 7.24
C MET A 545 28.07 21.67 6.90
N LYS A 546 29.06 22.36 7.49
CA LYS A 546 29.38 23.78 7.22
C LYS A 546 29.94 23.98 5.82
N GLU A 547 30.86 23.12 5.38
CA GLU A 547 31.44 23.14 4.02
C GLU A 547 30.37 22.96 2.94
N LEU A 548 29.38 22.10 3.20
CA LEU A 548 28.24 21.89 2.31
C LEU A 548 27.17 22.99 2.45
N GLY A 549 27.48 24.09 3.12
CA GLY A 549 26.62 25.26 3.24
C GLY A 549 25.32 25.01 4.00
N TRP A 550 25.27 23.96 4.83
CA TRP A 550 24.07 23.53 5.56
C TRP A 550 22.87 23.20 4.65
N ARG A 551 23.14 22.80 3.41
CA ARG A 551 22.14 22.45 2.39
C ARG A 551 21.79 20.96 2.48
N GLU A 552 20.53 20.64 2.82
CA GLU A 552 20.08 19.25 3.01
C GLU A 552 20.29 18.39 1.75
N ASP A 553 20.07 18.95 0.56
CA ASP A 553 20.30 18.28 -0.73
C ASP A 553 21.79 17.95 -0.94
N TYR A 554 22.70 18.85 -0.60
CA TYR A 554 24.14 18.65 -0.76
C TYR A 554 24.67 17.64 0.27
N ILE A 555 24.18 17.72 1.51
CA ILE A 555 24.49 16.75 2.56
C ILE A 555 24.04 15.34 2.15
N LYS A 556 22.80 15.19 1.64
CA LYS A 556 22.29 13.90 1.14
C LYS A 556 23.13 13.34 0.00
N ASN A 557 23.54 14.19 -0.94
CA ASN A 557 24.38 13.77 -2.07
C ASN A 557 25.79 13.39 -1.61
N ALA A 558 26.37 14.10 -0.65
CA ALA A 558 27.72 13.85 -0.16
C ALA A 558 27.87 12.52 0.59
N ILE A 559 26.79 12.04 1.23
CA ILE A 559 26.74 10.77 1.96
C ILE A 559 26.17 9.60 1.13
N ALA A 560 25.77 9.85 -0.12
CA ALA A 560 25.22 8.83 -1.01
C ALA A 560 26.31 7.80 -1.41
N PRO A 561 25.96 6.50 -1.53
CA PRO A 561 26.93 5.48 -1.92
C PRO A 561 27.41 5.66 -3.37
N ILE A 562 28.68 5.32 -3.64
CA ILE A 562 29.24 5.33 -4.99
C ILE A 562 28.45 4.35 -5.88
N PRO A 563 28.01 4.75 -7.09
CA PRO A 563 27.36 3.85 -8.06
C PRO A 563 28.17 2.57 -8.29
N PHE A 564 27.51 1.42 -8.42
CA PHE A 564 28.17 0.11 -8.51
C PHE A 564 29.18 0.04 -9.67
N GLU A 565 28.86 0.70 -10.76
CA GLU A 565 29.61 0.77 -12.02
C GLU A 565 30.91 1.59 -11.88
N GLN A 566 31.01 2.44 -10.84
CA GLN A 566 32.17 3.29 -10.58
C GLN A 566 33.08 2.73 -9.48
N ARG A 567 32.74 1.55 -8.94
CA ARG A 567 33.54 0.89 -7.90
C ARG A 567 34.69 0.09 -8.54
N PRO A 568 35.84 -0.03 -7.86
CA PRO A 568 36.92 -0.94 -8.26
C PRO A 568 36.52 -2.39 -7.96
N ASN A 569 35.56 -2.91 -8.72
CA ASN A 569 34.89 -4.19 -8.49
C ASN A 569 35.86 -5.37 -8.59
N ASP A 570 36.87 -5.28 -9.45
CA ASP A 570 38.00 -6.20 -9.57
C ASP A 570 38.78 -6.33 -8.24
N LYS A 571 39.13 -5.20 -7.61
CA LYS A 571 39.85 -5.17 -6.33
C LYS A 571 39.02 -5.64 -5.15
N ILE A 572 37.71 -5.40 -5.21
CA ILE A 572 36.74 -5.92 -4.23
C ILE A 572 36.65 -7.44 -4.36
N MET A 573 36.50 -7.95 -5.57
CA MET A 573 36.46 -9.38 -5.88
C MET A 573 37.72 -10.10 -5.43
N GLU A 574 38.90 -9.55 -5.69
CA GLU A 574 40.18 -10.10 -5.23
C GLU A 574 40.22 -10.30 -3.70
N ARG A 575 39.81 -9.28 -2.93
CA ARG A 575 39.77 -9.33 -1.46
C ARG A 575 38.70 -10.28 -0.93
N LEU A 576 37.56 -10.37 -1.61
CA LEU A 576 36.51 -11.32 -1.26
C LEU A 576 36.99 -12.76 -1.49
N ARG A 577 37.61 -13.06 -2.63
CA ARG A 577 38.17 -14.39 -2.93
C ARG A 577 39.24 -14.81 -1.92
N ALA A 578 40.08 -13.89 -1.48
CA ALA A 578 41.11 -14.16 -0.48
C ALA A 578 40.55 -14.48 0.92
N LYS A 579 39.35 -13.99 1.26
CA LYS A 579 38.75 -14.10 2.60
C LYS A 579 37.58 -15.10 2.67
N LEU A 580 37.02 -15.52 1.54
CA LEU A 580 35.83 -16.38 1.46
C LEU A 580 36.17 -17.77 0.89
N GLU A 581 35.82 -18.82 1.64
CA GLU A 581 36.01 -20.21 1.22
C GLU A 581 34.78 -20.77 0.52
N ILE A 582 34.98 -21.47 -0.60
CA ILE A 582 33.91 -22.16 -1.33
C ILE A 582 33.26 -23.23 -0.44
N GLY A 583 31.93 -23.30 -0.44
CA GLY A 583 31.12 -24.23 0.35
C GLY A 583 30.84 -23.78 1.79
N LYS A 584 31.57 -22.78 2.31
CA LYS A 584 31.42 -22.28 3.69
C LYS A 584 30.22 -21.35 3.83
N PHE A 585 29.62 -21.38 5.02
CA PHE A 585 28.49 -20.51 5.39
C PHE A 585 28.99 -19.36 6.27
N TYR A 586 28.57 -18.14 5.94
CA TYR A 586 28.87 -16.92 6.67
C TYR A 586 27.57 -16.21 7.06
N THR A 587 27.46 -15.73 8.29
CA THR A 587 26.33 -14.96 8.78
C THR A 587 26.23 -13.60 8.08
N LYS A 588 25.04 -12.98 8.08
CA LYS A 588 24.87 -11.62 7.55
C LYS A 588 25.79 -10.59 8.22
N THR A 589 26.08 -10.77 9.50
CA THR A 589 26.99 -9.89 10.24
C THR A 589 28.42 -10.02 9.73
N GLU A 590 28.94 -11.24 9.60
CA GLU A 590 30.30 -11.48 9.07
C GLU A 590 30.48 -10.93 7.66
N ILE A 591 29.49 -11.15 6.78
CA ILE A 591 29.55 -10.62 5.41
C ILE A 591 29.51 -9.09 5.39
N LYS A 592 28.64 -8.47 6.19
CA LYS A 592 28.54 -7.01 6.28
C LYS A 592 29.84 -6.40 6.80
N GLU A 593 30.42 -6.96 7.85
CA GLU A 593 31.69 -6.50 8.41
C GLU A 593 32.84 -6.65 7.41
N LEU A 594 32.90 -7.79 6.71
CA LEU A 594 33.87 -8.03 5.65
C LEU A 594 33.79 -6.98 4.54
N LEU A 595 32.60 -6.74 4.00
CA LEU A 595 32.39 -5.73 2.94
C LEU A 595 32.71 -4.32 3.42
N CYS A 596 32.29 -3.94 4.62
CA CYS A 596 32.62 -2.65 5.22
C CYS A 596 34.13 -2.46 5.36
N ASN A 597 34.85 -3.50 5.80
CA ASN A 597 36.31 -3.45 5.92
C ASN A 597 36.98 -3.30 4.55
N ILE A 598 36.53 -4.04 3.53
CA ILE A 598 37.04 -3.91 2.16
C ILE A 598 36.80 -2.50 1.61
N PHE A 599 35.60 -1.93 1.83
CA PHE A 599 35.30 -0.56 1.39
C PHE A 599 36.19 0.47 2.07
N LYS A 600 36.44 0.30 3.37
CA LYS A 600 37.35 1.15 4.14
C LYS A 600 38.81 1.04 3.66
N GLU A 601 39.29 -0.18 3.42
CA GLU A 601 40.64 -0.44 2.87
C GLU A 601 40.84 0.18 1.48
N LEU A 602 39.77 0.30 0.69
CA LEU A 602 39.77 0.88 -0.66
C LEU A 602 39.38 2.37 -0.69
N GLU A 603 39.24 3.02 0.47
CA GLU A 603 38.82 4.42 0.61
C GLU A 603 37.48 4.74 -0.09
N LEU A 604 36.58 3.75 -0.18
CA LEU A 604 35.28 3.90 -0.82
C LEU A 604 34.26 4.52 0.16
N LYS A 605 33.49 5.48 -0.35
CA LYS A 605 32.38 6.09 0.39
C LYS A 605 31.14 5.18 0.38
N GLY A 606 30.50 5.04 1.54
CA GLY A 606 29.26 4.28 1.73
C GLY A 606 29.39 3.14 2.75
N LYS A 607 28.25 2.57 3.18
CA LYS A 607 28.19 1.40 4.08
C LYS A 607 27.49 0.24 3.36
N PRO A 608 28.21 -0.77 2.85
CA PRO A 608 27.60 -1.88 2.13
C PRO A 608 26.72 -2.75 3.03
N SER A 609 25.75 -3.41 2.41
CA SER A 609 24.84 -4.35 3.05
C SER A 609 25.34 -5.79 2.90
N ALA A 610 24.87 -6.70 3.75
CA ALA A 610 25.24 -8.12 3.63
C ALA A 610 24.81 -8.75 2.30
N SER A 611 23.69 -8.29 1.72
CA SER A 611 23.17 -8.78 0.43
C SER A 611 24.03 -8.37 -0.77
N ASP A 612 24.88 -7.36 -0.62
CA ASP A 612 25.71 -6.85 -1.72
C ASP A 612 26.73 -7.90 -2.20
N ILE A 613 27.03 -8.93 -1.39
CA ILE A 613 27.91 -10.04 -1.75
C ILE A 613 27.48 -10.76 -3.04
N SER A 614 26.17 -10.82 -3.29
CA SER A 614 25.58 -11.47 -4.48
C SER A 614 25.89 -10.74 -5.80
N PHE A 615 26.27 -9.45 -5.74
CA PHE A 615 26.75 -8.73 -6.93
C PHE A 615 28.11 -9.24 -7.38
N TYR A 616 28.93 -9.71 -6.44
CA TYR A 616 30.32 -10.06 -6.65
C TYR A 616 30.51 -11.56 -6.93
N ILE A 617 29.96 -12.44 -6.09
CA ILE A 617 30.21 -13.90 -6.16
C ILE A 617 28.90 -14.69 -6.29
N ASP A 618 29.02 -16.00 -6.56
CA ASP A 618 27.89 -16.92 -6.56
C ASP A 618 27.63 -17.46 -5.15
N CYS A 619 26.50 -17.10 -4.56
CA CYS A 619 26.15 -17.47 -3.19
C CYS A 619 24.65 -17.70 -3.01
N GLU A 620 24.30 -18.56 -2.06
CA GLU A 620 22.90 -18.86 -1.71
C GLU A 620 22.59 -18.38 -0.29
N GLU A 621 21.48 -17.66 -0.12
CA GLU A 621 20.97 -17.34 1.21
C GLU A 621 20.42 -18.60 1.88
N LYS A 622 20.94 -18.94 3.05
CA LYS A 622 20.52 -20.12 3.83
C LYS A 622 20.34 -19.76 5.29
N SER A 623 19.65 -20.64 6.01
CA SER A 623 19.55 -20.58 7.46
C SER A 623 20.18 -21.83 8.09
N LYS A 624 21.10 -21.65 9.03
CA LYS A 624 21.69 -22.74 9.82
C LYS A 624 21.39 -22.54 11.31
N ARG A 625 21.37 -23.64 12.07
CA ARG A 625 21.34 -23.58 13.54
C ARG A 625 22.77 -23.45 14.05
N MET A 626 23.02 -22.38 14.80
CA MET A 626 24.28 -22.11 15.50
C MET A 626 23.91 -21.78 16.95
N ASP A 627 24.53 -22.46 17.92
CA ASP A 627 24.28 -22.28 19.36
C ASP A 627 22.78 -22.30 19.75
N GLY A 628 22.03 -23.23 19.17
CA GLY A 628 20.58 -23.38 19.42
C GLY A 628 19.67 -22.32 18.78
N LYS A 629 20.23 -21.30 18.12
CA LYS A 629 19.48 -20.24 17.42
C LYS A 629 19.54 -20.43 15.91
N LYS A 630 18.43 -20.13 15.22
CA LYS A 630 18.38 -20.11 13.74
C LYS A 630 18.99 -18.80 13.26
N VAL A 631 20.09 -18.87 12.52
CA VAL A 631 20.82 -17.72 11.99
C VAL A 631 20.77 -17.75 10.47
N VAL A 632 20.49 -16.60 9.85
CA VAL A 632 20.42 -16.43 8.39
C VAL A 632 21.74 -15.84 7.88
N GLY A 633 22.21 -16.33 6.74
CA GLY A 633 23.50 -15.96 6.14
C GLY A 633 23.63 -16.47 4.71
N TYR A 634 24.84 -16.40 4.16
CA TYR A 634 25.15 -16.79 2.79
C TYR A 634 26.10 -17.99 2.77
N GLN A 635 25.80 -18.99 1.95
CA GLN A 635 26.73 -20.05 1.60
C GLN A 635 27.40 -19.71 0.28
N VAL A 636 28.73 -19.67 0.26
CA VAL A 636 29.50 -19.41 -0.97
C VAL A 636 29.44 -20.67 -1.84
N ILE A 637 28.93 -20.54 -3.06
CA ILE A 637 28.83 -21.66 -4.02
C ILE A 637 30.05 -21.66 -4.94
N SER A 638 30.42 -20.49 -5.44
CA SER A 638 31.62 -20.29 -6.24
C SER A 638 32.07 -18.83 -6.19
N HIS A 639 33.35 -18.61 -6.44
CA HIS A 639 33.88 -17.25 -6.64
C HIS A 639 33.45 -16.63 -7.98
N TYR A 640 32.99 -17.45 -8.93
CA TYR A 640 32.54 -17.02 -10.25
C TYR A 640 31.11 -17.50 -10.50
N LYS A 641 30.30 -16.69 -11.20
CA LYS A 641 28.89 -17.00 -11.47
C LYS A 641 28.82 -18.01 -12.61
N LYS A 642 28.51 -19.26 -12.29
CA LYS A 642 28.52 -20.41 -13.22
C LYS A 642 27.13 -20.79 -13.76
N ARG A 643 26.07 -20.06 -13.41
CA ARG A 643 24.70 -20.43 -13.75
C ARG A 643 24.34 -20.00 -15.17
N VAL A 644 23.75 -20.92 -15.93
CA VAL A 644 23.35 -20.73 -17.33
C VAL A 644 21.95 -21.29 -17.58
N SER A 645 21.21 -20.74 -18.55
CA SER A 645 19.91 -21.30 -18.95
C SER A 645 20.06 -22.31 -20.09
N LEU A 646 19.46 -23.48 -19.93
CA LEU A 646 19.34 -24.54 -20.93
C LEU A 646 17.93 -24.56 -21.54
N PHE A 647 17.87 -24.67 -22.86
CA PHE A 647 16.66 -24.81 -23.66
C PHE A 647 16.68 -26.17 -24.37
N LYS A 648 15.54 -26.88 -24.36
CA LYS A 648 15.45 -28.22 -24.96
C LYS A 648 15.67 -28.20 -26.47
N ARG A 649 15.36 -27.08 -27.13
CA ARG A 649 15.65 -26.78 -28.54
C ARG A 649 16.13 -25.35 -28.68
N ILE A 650 16.96 -25.11 -29.70
CA ILE A 650 17.42 -23.74 -30.03
C ILE A 650 16.28 -22.77 -30.34
N THR A 651 15.11 -23.25 -30.81
CA THR A 651 13.95 -22.40 -31.11
C THR A 651 13.11 -22.11 -29.87
N ASP A 652 13.28 -22.83 -28.77
CA ASP A 652 12.54 -22.56 -27.54
C ASP A 652 12.95 -21.20 -26.96
N VAL A 653 11.97 -20.34 -26.67
CA VAL A 653 12.21 -19.00 -26.10
C VAL A 653 11.78 -18.93 -24.64
N LYS A 654 10.88 -19.81 -24.20
CA LYS A 654 10.27 -19.80 -22.85
C LYS A 654 10.67 -21.07 -22.08
N ASN A 655 10.47 -21.03 -20.77
CA ASN A 655 10.72 -22.14 -19.83
C ASN A 655 12.17 -22.68 -19.86
N PRO A 656 13.19 -21.80 -19.72
CA PRO A 656 14.56 -22.27 -19.54
C PRO A 656 14.69 -23.09 -18.26
N ILE A 657 15.66 -24.00 -18.26
CA ILE A 657 16.06 -24.76 -17.09
C ILE A 657 17.42 -24.23 -16.63
N ASP A 658 17.53 -23.85 -15.35
CA ASP A 658 18.79 -23.39 -14.78
C ASP A 658 19.74 -24.58 -14.56
N TYR A 659 20.95 -24.47 -15.09
CA TYR A 659 22.04 -25.44 -14.92
C TYR A 659 23.31 -24.75 -14.41
N ASN A 660 24.17 -25.52 -13.75
CA ASN A 660 25.57 -25.13 -13.61
C ASN A 660 26.30 -25.42 -14.93
N LEU A 661 27.21 -24.53 -15.33
CA LEU A 661 28.02 -24.70 -16.53
C LEU A 661 28.79 -26.03 -16.54
N ASP A 662 29.29 -26.48 -15.39
CA ASP A 662 30.04 -27.74 -15.30
C ASP A 662 29.17 -28.96 -15.63
N ASP A 663 27.89 -28.94 -15.24
CA ASP A 663 26.92 -29.97 -15.59
C ASP A 663 26.65 -29.98 -17.11
N ILE A 664 26.58 -28.79 -17.74
CA ILE A 664 26.44 -28.67 -19.20
C ILE A 664 27.66 -29.25 -19.94
N LEU A 665 28.87 -28.98 -19.44
CA LEU A 665 30.09 -29.54 -20.03
C LEU A 665 30.13 -31.06 -19.90
N GLU A 666 29.65 -31.62 -18.79
CA GLU A 666 29.55 -33.07 -18.61
C GLU A 666 28.50 -33.70 -19.54
N ILE A 667 27.37 -33.03 -19.78
CA ILE A 667 26.38 -33.44 -20.79
C ILE A 667 27.02 -33.48 -22.19
N ILE A 668 27.85 -32.49 -22.54
CA ILE A 668 28.55 -32.43 -23.83
C ILE A 668 29.58 -33.56 -23.95
N ARG A 669 30.33 -33.85 -22.88
CA ARG A 669 31.35 -34.90 -22.86
C ARG A 669 30.75 -36.29 -23.02
N THR A 670 29.68 -36.58 -22.28
CA THR A 670 29.06 -37.92 -22.23
C THR A 670 28.07 -38.14 -23.39
N GLY A 671 27.34 -37.11 -23.77
CA GLY A 671 26.31 -37.15 -24.82
C GLY A 671 25.09 -38.02 -24.49
N THR A 672 24.92 -38.43 -23.23
CA THR A 672 23.87 -39.38 -22.78
C THR A 672 22.52 -38.69 -22.58
N GLU A 673 22.51 -37.52 -21.96
CA GLU A 673 21.29 -36.75 -21.78
C GLU A 673 20.76 -36.21 -23.12
N PHE A 674 19.44 -36.07 -23.23
CA PHE A 674 18.72 -35.56 -24.41
C PHE A 674 18.95 -36.34 -25.73
N ASP A 675 19.54 -37.54 -25.68
CA ASP A 675 20.00 -38.29 -26.86
C ASP A 675 21.00 -37.47 -27.70
N LEU A 676 21.83 -36.67 -27.01
CA LEU A 676 22.67 -35.64 -27.62
C LEU A 676 23.71 -36.24 -28.58
N LYS A 677 24.35 -37.35 -28.21
CA LYS A 677 25.31 -38.07 -29.05
C LYS A 677 24.73 -38.41 -30.42
N LYS A 678 23.54 -39.02 -30.44
CA LYS A 678 22.87 -39.41 -31.68
C LYS A 678 22.51 -38.19 -32.52
N LYS A 679 21.89 -37.18 -31.91
CA LYS A 679 21.50 -35.93 -32.60
C LYS A 679 22.68 -35.20 -33.23
N VAL A 680 23.83 -35.17 -32.56
CA VAL A 680 25.06 -34.57 -33.08
C VAL A 680 25.63 -35.42 -34.21
N GLN A 681 25.60 -36.75 -34.10
CA GLN A 681 26.04 -37.62 -35.19
C GLN A 681 25.17 -37.48 -36.44
N ASP A 682 23.85 -37.33 -36.29
CA ASP A 682 22.93 -37.04 -37.39
C ASP A 682 23.34 -35.73 -38.11
N VAL A 683 23.69 -34.67 -37.36
CA VAL A 683 24.16 -33.39 -37.92
C VAL A 683 25.50 -33.54 -38.66
N ARG A 684 26.42 -34.36 -38.14
CA ARG A 684 27.73 -34.60 -38.77
C ARG A 684 27.61 -35.44 -40.05
N ASN A 685 26.63 -36.34 -40.11
CA ASN A 685 26.38 -37.23 -41.24
C ASN A 685 25.47 -36.63 -42.33
N ALA A 686 24.85 -35.47 -42.09
CA ALA A 686 24.00 -34.78 -43.06
C ALA A 686 24.77 -34.45 -44.36
N LYS A 687 24.11 -34.63 -45.51
CA LYS A 687 24.74 -34.59 -46.84
C LYS A 687 24.84 -33.18 -47.40
N ASP A 688 23.88 -32.33 -47.06
CA ASP A 688 23.79 -30.95 -47.52
C ASP A 688 23.45 -29.99 -46.37
N LYS A 689 23.45 -28.69 -46.70
CA LYS A 689 23.26 -27.61 -45.73
C LYS A 689 21.85 -27.62 -45.11
N ASP A 690 20.83 -27.88 -45.92
CA ASP A 690 19.43 -27.82 -45.49
C ASP A 690 19.10 -28.99 -44.56
N GLU A 691 19.58 -30.20 -44.89
CA GLU A 691 19.52 -31.37 -44.00
C GLU A 691 20.27 -31.08 -42.69
N LYS A 692 21.46 -30.49 -42.76
CA LYS A 692 22.26 -30.18 -41.58
C LYS A 692 21.57 -29.19 -40.65
N ASP A 693 20.97 -28.13 -41.20
CA ASP A 693 20.29 -27.10 -40.42
C ASP A 693 18.97 -27.64 -39.82
N SER A 694 18.23 -28.48 -40.56
CA SER A 694 17.06 -29.20 -40.03
C SER A 694 17.41 -30.11 -38.84
N MET A 695 18.53 -30.85 -38.94
CA MET A 695 18.97 -31.74 -37.85
C MET A 695 19.42 -30.97 -36.61
N LYS A 696 20.03 -29.77 -36.76
CA LYS A 696 20.47 -28.91 -35.65
C LYS A 696 19.34 -28.40 -34.77
N ILE A 697 18.15 -28.15 -35.33
CA ILE A 697 16.99 -27.64 -34.56
C ILE A 697 16.61 -28.56 -33.39
N ARG A 698 16.92 -29.86 -33.49
CA ARG A 698 16.64 -30.89 -32.47
C ARG A 698 17.64 -30.90 -31.31
N ILE A 699 18.75 -30.17 -31.44
CA ILE A 699 19.82 -30.09 -30.44
C ILE A 699 19.46 -29.04 -29.39
N PRO A 700 19.58 -29.36 -28.08
CA PRO A 700 19.44 -28.38 -27.01
C PRO A 700 20.41 -27.20 -27.14
N ALA A 701 20.09 -26.08 -26.51
CA ALA A 701 20.95 -24.89 -26.54
C ALA A 701 21.07 -24.25 -25.16
N ALA A 702 22.27 -23.75 -24.83
CA ALA A 702 22.55 -23.06 -23.57
C ALA A 702 22.93 -21.59 -23.81
N THR A 703 22.50 -20.69 -22.93
CA THR A 703 22.96 -19.29 -22.90
C THR A 703 24.11 -19.17 -21.92
N VAL A 704 25.34 -19.31 -22.42
CA VAL A 704 26.56 -19.33 -21.58
C VAL A 704 26.73 -18.04 -20.78
N ASN A 705 26.24 -16.92 -21.31
CA ASN A 705 26.36 -15.57 -20.75
C ASN A 705 25.48 -15.33 -19.50
N GLY A 706 24.58 -16.25 -19.13
CA GLY A 706 23.77 -16.08 -17.92
C GLY A 706 22.49 -16.91 -17.88
N THR A 707 21.74 -16.72 -16.80
CA THR A 707 20.37 -17.23 -16.68
C THR A 707 19.36 -16.18 -17.10
N PHE A 708 18.27 -16.61 -17.72
CA PHE A 708 17.23 -15.74 -18.23
C PHE A 708 15.84 -16.27 -17.88
N GLU A 709 14.86 -15.39 -17.73
CA GLU A 709 13.44 -15.80 -17.63
C GLU A 709 12.90 -16.33 -18.98
N SER A 710 13.44 -15.80 -20.07
CA SER A 710 13.17 -16.22 -21.46
C SER A 710 14.39 -15.85 -22.30
N LYS A 711 14.61 -16.53 -23.43
CA LYS A 711 15.77 -16.31 -24.32
C LYS A 711 15.70 -14.95 -25.03
N ASN A 712 15.92 -13.90 -24.26
CA ASN A 712 15.85 -12.50 -24.64
C ASN A 712 16.80 -11.71 -23.72
N LYS A 713 17.69 -10.89 -24.28
CA LYS A 713 18.70 -10.13 -23.51
C LYS A 713 18.13 -9.28 -22.38
N ASN A 714 16.88 -8.84 -22.52
CA ASN A 714 16.19 -8.01 -21.53
C ASN A 714 15.50 -8.81 -20.42
N CYS A 715 15.69 -10.13 -20.38
CA CYS A 715 15.16 -11.05 -19.37
C CYS A 715 16.28 -11.71 -18.56
N LEU A 716 17.49 -11.13 -18.55
CA LEU A 716 18.61 -11.60 -17.75
C LEU A 716 18.24 -11.59 -16.26
N LEU A 717 18.48 -12.71 -15.58
CA LEU A 717 18.31 -12.87 -14.14
C LEU A 717 19.67 -12.81 -13.44
N VAL A 718 20.63 -13.60 -13.91
CA VAL A 718 22.00 -13.65 -13.38
C VAL A 718 22.97 -13.59 -14.55
N TYR A 719 23.87 -12.60 -14.54
CA TYR A 719 24.97 -12.51 -15.49
C TYR A 719 26.07 -13.52 -15.13
N SER A 720 26.47 -14.34 -16.10
CA SER A 720 27.52 -15.36 -15.94
C SER A 720 28.89 -14.70 -15.97
N SER A 721 29.87 -15.30 -15.29
CA SER A 721 31.29 -14.97 -15.44
C SER A 721 31.93 -15.65 -16.65
N TYR A 722 31.13 -16.34 -17.47
CA TYR A 722 31.58 -17.13 -18.61
C TYR A 722 30.88 -16.67 -19.87
N THR A 723 31.62 -16.64 -20.98
CA THR A 723 31.07 -16.44 -22.33
C THR A 723 31.63 -17.46 -23.30
N ALA A 724 30.99 -17.64 -24.46
CA ALA A 724 31.41 -18.61 -25.46
C ALA A 724 31.88 -17.91 -26.73
N LEU A 725 33.04 -18.31 -27.24
CA LEU A 725 33.55 -17.93 -28.55
C LEU A 725 33.43 -19.12 -29.51
N ASP A 726 32.88 -18.85 -30.70
CA ASP A 726 32.76 -19.82 -31.78
C ASP A 726 33.84 -19.60 -32.85
N PHE A 727 34.59 -20.66 -33.12
CA PHE A 727 35.59 -20.71 -34.18
C PHE A 727 35.13 -21.71 -35.24
N ASP A 728 34.50 -21.19 -36.29
CA ASP A 728 33.99 -21.98 -37.41
C ASP A 728 35.04 -22.12 -38.53
N HIS A 729 34.83 -23.09 -39.41
CA HIS A 729 35.61 -23.29 -40.66
C HIS A 729 37.12 -23.58 -40.48
N ILE A 730 37.51 -24.16 -39.35
CA ILE A 730 38.91 -24.56 -39.11
C ILE A 730 39.26 -25.77 -40.01
N PRO A 731 40.32 -25.71 -40.84
CA PRO A 731 40.79 -26.85 -41.62
C PRO A 731 41.14 -28.05 -40.72
N GLU A 732 40.85 -29.27 -41.17
CA GLU A 732 40.98 -30.47 -40.34
C GLU A 732 42.44 -30.78 -39.97
N ASP A 733 43.37 -30.42 -40.85
CA ASP A 733 44.82 -30.50 -40.67
C ASP A 733 45.38 -29.43 -39.70
N GLU A 734 44.70 -28.29 -39.54
CA GLU A 734 45.09 -27.20 -38.63
C GLU A 734 44.42 -27.28 -37.25
N MET A 735 43.35 -28.07 -37.11
CA MET A 735 42.52 -28.17 -35.88
C MET A 735 43.34 -28.49 -34.62
N SER A 736 44.29 -29.43 -34.71
CA SER A 736 45.10 -29.84 -33.56
C SER A 736 46.01 -28.71 -33.06
N GLU A 737 46.68 -28.01 -33.99
CA GLU A 737 47.55 -26.87 -33.66
C GLU A 737 46.73 -25.70 -33.09
N PHE A 738 45.55 -25.45 -33.65
CA PHE A 738 44.63 -24.43 -33.15
C PHE A 738 44.18 -24.71 -31.71
N ILE A 739 43.79 -25.96 -31.40
CA ILE A 739 43.42 -26.38 -30.04
C ILE A 739 44.60 -26.21 -29.08
N ASP A 740 45.81 -26.62 -29.47
CA ASP A 740 47.00 -26.49 -28.63
C ASP A 740 47.38 -25.02 -28.38
N ASN A 741 47.14 -24.13 -29.33
CA ASN A 741 47.32 -22.69 -29.14
C ASN A 741 46.25 -22.10 -28.21
N LEU A 742 44.98 -22.50 -28.32
CA LEU A 742 43.93 -22.08 -27.38
C LEU A 742 44.22 -22.55 -25.95
N LYS A 743 44.74 -23.77 -25.78
CA LYS A 743 45.09 -24.34 -24.47
C LYS A 743 46.19 -23.56 -23.73
N LYS A 744 47.03 -22.80 -24.44
CA LYS A 744 48.04 -21.92 -23.84
C LYS A 744 47.43 -20.66 -23.21
N SER A 745 46.20 -20.32 -23.57
CA SER A 745 45.54 -19.13 -23.03
C SER A 745 45.04 -19.38 -21.60
N PRO A 746 45.41 -18.52 -20.62
CA PRO A 746 45.00 -18.70 -19.23
C PRO A 746 43.51 -18.42 -19.00
N HIS A 747 42.82 -17.77 -19.95
CA HIS A 747 41.42 -17.36 -19.80
C HIS A 747 40.42 -18.39 -20.33
N VAL A 748 40.88 -19.38 -21.11
CA VAL A 748 40.01 -20.43 -21.64
C VAL A 748 39.73 -21.42 -20.50
N TYR A 749 38.46 -21.52 -20.13
CA TYR A 749 37.96 -22.45 -19.13
C TYR A 749 37.68 -23.85 -19.69
N ALA A 750 37.09 -23.92 -20.88
CA ALA A 750 36.79 -25.19 -21.53
C ALA A 750 36.80 -25.05 -23.05
N GLY A 751 37.05 -26.15 -23.76
CA GLY A 751 37.04 -26.21 -25.22
C GLY A 751 36.48 -27.53 -25.75
N PHE A 752 35.65 -27.46 -26.80
CA PHE A 752 35.07 -28.63 -27.45
C PHE A 752 34.71 -28.40 -28.92
N ARG A 753 34.72 -29.48 -29.72
CA ARG A 753 34.29 -29.49 -31.12
C ARG A 753 32.81 -29.14 -31.24
N THR A 754 32.45 -28.31 -32.21
CA THR A 754 31.05 -27.89 -32.44
C THR A 754 30.19 -29.07 -32.95
N SER A 755 28.87 -28.91 -32.87
CA SER A 755 27.90 -29.94 -33.33
C SER A 755 28.06 -30.25 -34.82
N SER A 756 28.62 -29.33 -35.60
CA SER A 756 28.90 -29.49 -37.02
C SER A 756 30.12 -30.37 -37.34
N GLY A 757 31.02 -30.55 -36.36
CA GLY A 757 32.31 -31.22 -36.50
C GLY A 757 33.44 -30.39 -37.14
N LYS A 758 33.13 -29.23 -37.73
CA LYS A 758 34.08 -28.40 -38.53
C LYS A 758 34.56 -27.12 -37.83
N GLY A 759 34.32 -27.02 -36.53
CA GLY A 759 34.71 -25.86 -35.74
C GLY A 759 34.96 -26.23 -34.28
N TYR A 760 35.45 -25.27 -33.51
CA TYR A 760 35.77 -25.41 -32.10
C TYR A 760 35.10 -24.28 -31.31
N LYS A 761 34.55 -24.59 -30.13
CA LYS A 761 33.96 -23.60 -29.23
C LYS A 761 34.82 -23.50 -27.98
N ALA A 762 35.20 -22.28 -27.60
CA ALA A 762 35.93 -22.00 -26.37
C ALA A 762 35.03 -21.26 -25.38
N ILE A 763 35.02 -21.70 -24.13
CA ILE A 763 34.37 -21.01 -23.02
C ILE A 763 35.42 -20.17 -22.30
N ILE A 764 35.22 -18.86 -22.25
CA ILE A 764 36.15 -17.89 -21.67
C ILE A 764 35.63 -17.43 -20.32
N LEU A 765 36.49 -17.41 -19.31
CA LEU A 765 36.22 -16.81 -17.99
C LEU A 765 36.58 -15.33 -18.01
N HIS A 766 35.71 -14.45 -17.50
CA HIS A 766 35.93 -13.00 -17.41
C HIS A 766 35.50 -12.44 -16.05
N ASP A 767 35.96 -11.23 -15.71
CA ASP A 767 35.60 -10.53 -14.46
C ASP A 767 34.58 -9.37 -14.64
N ASN A 768 34.06 -9.15 -15.85
CA ASN A 768 32.97 -8.19 -16.04
C ASN A 768 31.73 -8.57 -15.19
N LEU A 769 31.28 -7.66 -14.33
CA LEU A 769 30.08 -7.81 -13.51
C LEU A 769 28.86 -7.05 -14.06
N GLU A 770 29.06 -6.21 -15.08
CA GLU A 770 28.03 -5.32 -15.63
C GLU A 770 27.58 -5.80 -17.04
N PRO A 771 26.37 -6.36 -17.16
CA PRO A 771 25.88 -6.91 -18.43
C PRO A 771 25.71 -5.86 -19.53
N LEU A 772 25.58 -4.56 -19.20
CA LEU A 772 25.52 -3.50 -20.22
C LEU A 772 26.82 -3.35 -21.02
N TYR A 773 27.94 -3.85 -20.49
CA TYR A 773 29.22 -3.89 -21.19
C TYR A 773 29.49 -5.24 -21.90
N HIS A 774 28.51 -6.15 -21.98
CA HIS A 774 28.74 -7.47 -22.59
C HIS A 774 29.23 -7.36 -24.05
N ASP A 775 28.63 -6.47 -24.84
CA ASP A 775 29.03 -6.28 -26.24
C ASP A 775 30.48 -5.80 -26.36
N ASP A 776 30.92 -4.89 -25.47
CA ASP A 776 32.29 -4.34 -25.42
C ASP A 776 33.30 -5.42 -24.99
N LEU A 777 32.96 -6.19 -23.95
CA LEU A 777 33.73 -7.36 -23.54
C LEU A 777 33.90 -8.35 -24.70
N TYR A 778 32.81 -8.67 -25.40
CA TYR A 778 32.83 -9.63 -26.49
C TYR A 778 33.67 -9.11 -27.68
N GLU A 779 33.60 -7.81 -27.99
CA GLU A 779 34.47 -7.17 -28.99
C GLU A 779 35.96 -7.33 -28.63
N GLN A 780 36.34 -7.05 -27.38
CA GLN A 780 37.72 -7.20 -26.91
C GLN A 780 38.20 -8.65 -26.98
N LEU A 781 37.34 -9.62 -26.68
CA LEU A 781 37.68 -11.04 -26.77
C LEU A 781 37.86 -11.51 -28.22
N LEU A 782 37.03 -11.03 -29.16
CA LEU A 782 37.21 -11.33 -30.59
C LEU A 782 38.54 -10.81 -31.12
N GLU A 783 38.93 -9.59 -30.70
CA GLU A 783 40.22 -9.00 -31.06
C GLU A 783 41.39 -9.77 -30.41
N TYR A 784 41.27 -10.10 -29.12
CA TYR A 784 42.30 -10.82 -28.37
C TYR A 784 42.63 -12.20 -28.95
N TYR A 785 41.61 -12.94 -29.42
CA TYR A 785 41.78 -14.26 -30.02
C TYR A 785 41.85 -14.26 -31.56
N ASN A 786 41.90 -13.07 -32.19
CA ASN A 786 41.95 -12.90 -33.64
C ASN A 786 40.84 -13.67 -34.40
N CYS A 787 39.61 -13.59 -33.90
CA CYS A 787 38.46 -14.25 -34.51
C CYS A 787 37.97 -13.48 -35.75
N GLU A 788 37.83 -14.15 -36.91
CA GLU A 788 37.34 -13.52 -38.16
C GLU A 788 35.84 -13.21 -38.16
N VAL A 789 35.09 -13.61 -37.13
CA VAL A 789 33.64 -13.53 -37.08
C VAL A 789 33.16 -12.11 -36.76
N LYS A 790 32.61 -11.41 -37.76
CA LYS A 790 32.02 -10.05 -37.64
C LYS A 790 30.49 -10.02 -37.58
N ASP A 791 29.83 -11.17 -37.44
CA ASP A 791 28.36 -11.21 -37.36
C ASP A 791 27.85 -10.62 -36.03
N THR A 792 27.05 -9.55 -36.11
CA THR A 792 26.37 -8.90 -35.00
C THR A 792 25.53 -9.84 -34.12
N SER A 793 25.03 -10.96 -34.68
CA SER A 793 24.19 -11.92 -33.94
C SER A 793 24.96 -12.73 -32.89
N THR A 794 26.30 -12.80 -33.00
CA THR A 794 27.16 -13.56 -32.09
C THR A 794 27.41 -12.87 -30.76
N ARG A 795 27.16 -11.55 -30.70
CA ARG A 795 27.39 -10.69 -29.53
C ARG A 795 26.17 -10.59 -28.61
N ASP A 796 25.04 -11.20 -28.99
CA ASP A 796 23.81 -11.09 -28.21
C ASP A 796 23.96 -11.73 -26.83
N LEU A 797 23.67 -10.95 -25.79
CA LEU A 797 23.71 -11.40 -24.39
C LEU A 797 22.87 -12.68 -24.17
N ALA A 798 21.72 -12.84 -24.85
CA ALA A 798 20.89 -14.04 -24.73
C ALA A 798 21.16 -15.10 -25.82
N ARG A 799 22.35 -15.09 -26.44
CA ARG A 799 22.72 -16.02 -27.50
C ARG A 799 22.62 -17.48 -27.02
N GLY A 800 21.73 -18.22 -27.68
CA GLY A 800 21.65 -19.67 -27.53
C GLY A 800 22.81 -20.35 -28.27
N ASN A 801 23.60 -21.13 -27.56
CA ASN A 801 24.69 -21.92 -28.10
C ASN A 801 24.25 -23.38 -28.16
N TYR A 802 24.25 -23.98 -29.36
CA TYR A 802 23.97 -25.41 -29.49
C TYR A 802 24.92 -26.22 -28.63
N LEU A 803 24.37 -27.19 -27.90
CA LEU A 803 25.17 -28.23 -27.27
C LEU A 803 25.85 -29.09 -28.37
N SER A 804 26.92 -29.77 -27.99
CA SER A 804 27.66 -30.66 -28.88
C SER A 804 27.88 -32.03 -28.23
N TYR A 805 28.57 -32.92 -28.92
CA TYR A 805 29.09 -34.15 -28.35
C TYR A 805 30.58 -34.24 -28.67
N ASP A 806 31.40 -34.20 -27.63
CA ASP A 806 32.86 -34.30 -27.73
C ASP A 806 33.45 -35.03 -26.52
N PRO A 807 33.79 -36.33 -26.65
CA PRO A 807 34.42 -37.08 -25.57
C PRO A 807 35.80 -36.53 -25.20
N ASP A 808 36.46 -35.79 -26.11
CA ASP A 808 37.78 -35.20 -25.92
C ASP A 808 37.71 -33.74 -25.40
N LEU A 809 36.54 -33.31 -24.91
CA LEU A 809 36.33 -32.00 -24.30
C LEU A 809 37.36 -31.72 -23.20
N TRP A 810 38.05 -30.59 -23.35
CA TRP A 810 39.09 -30.13 -22.43
C TRP A 810 38.54 -29.10 -21.43
N ILE A 811 38.94 -29.20 -20.16
CA ILE A 811 38.63 -28.24 -19.10
C ILE A 811 39.94 -27.80 -18.44
N ASN A 812 40.09 -26.49 -18.23
CA ASN A 812 41.18 -25.87 -17.49
C ASN A 812 40.69 -25.51 -16.08
N ALA A 813 41.09 -26.29 -15.07
CA ALA A 813 40.72 -26.03 -13.68
C ALA A 813 41.37 -24.74 -13.12
N ASP A 814 42.49 -24.31 -13.71
CA ASP A 814 43.31 -23.17 -13.26
C ASP A 814 43.06 -21.90 -14.08
N ALA A 815 41.93 -21.82 -14.78
CA ALA A 815 41.59 -20.66 -15.60
C ALA A 815 41.51 -19.37 -14.76
N VAL A 816 42.12 -18.30 -15.27
CA VAL A 816 42.13 -16.96 -14.66
C VAL A 816 41.23 -16.04 -15.48
N PRO A 817 40.36 -15.21 -14.86
CA PRO A 817 39.48 -14.33 -15.62
C PRO A 817 40.25 -13.37 -16.51
N PHE A 818 39.77 -13.21 -17.74
CA PHE A 818 40.11 -12.09 -18.59
C PHE A 818 39.69 -10.80 -17.87
N HIS A 819 40.64 -9.90 -17.66
CA HIS A 819 40.40 -8.64 -16.97
C HIS A 819 39.77 -7.63 -17.92
N PHE A 820 38.50 -7.34 -17.70
CA PHE A 820 37.72 -6.44 -18.53
C PHE A 820 37.89 -4.99 -18.06
N VAL A 821 38.36 -4.15 -18.97
CA VAL A 821 38.37 -2.69 -18.80
C VAL A 821 37.44 -2.10 -19.86
N PRO A 822 36.35 -1.41 -19.46
CA PRO A 822 35.44 -0.77 -20.41
C PRO A 822 36.19 0.19 -21.34
N SER A 823 35.92 0.10 -22.64
CA SER A 823 36.48 1.03 -23.64
C SER A 823 35.92 2.45 -23.49
N THR A 824 34.82 2.60 -22.75
CA THR A 824 34.12 3.87 -22.49
C THR A 824 33.63 3.94 -21.04
N THR A 825 33.56 5.15 -20.47
CA THR A 825 33.08 5.38 -19.10
C THR A 825 31.57 5.24 -18.94
N VAL A 826 30.83 5.24 -20.05
CA VAL A 826 29.39 5.06 -20.13
C VAL A 826 29.15 4.02 -21.23
N PRO A 827 28.37 2.95 -20.98
CA PRO A 827 28.13 1.94 -21.99
C PRO A 827 27.46 2.57 -23.22
N LYS A 828 27.85 2.15 -24.43
CA LYS A 828 27.20 2.57 -25.68
C LYS A 828 25.70 2.37 -25.52
N THR A 829 24.93 3.44 -25.71
CA THR A 829 23.47 3.34 -25.61
C THR A 829 22.96 2.50 -26.77
N ILE A 830 22.71 1.22 -26.52
CA ILE A 830 22.05 0.36 -27.49
C ILE A 830 20.64 0.93 -27.67
N VAL A 831 20.33 1.42 -28.87
CA VAL A 831 18.94 1.71 -29.25
C VAL A 831 18.23 0.36 -29.23
N MET A 832 17.57 0.06 -28.11
CA MET A 832 16.94 -1.24 -27.92
C MET A 832 15.86 -1.38 -28.98
N LYS A 833 15.93 -2.37 -29.86
CA LYS A 833 14.83 -2.66 -30.79
C LYS A 833 14.02 -3.83 -30.28
N THR A 834 12.71 -3.77 -30.44
CA THR A 834 11.83 -4.91 -30.16
C THR A 834 11.73 -5.80 -31.40
N GLU A 835 11.59 -7.11 -31.18
CA GLU A 835 11.57 -8.11 -32.25
C GLU A 835 10.33 -8.99 -32.13
N THR A 836 9.75 -9.37 -33.25
CA THR A 836 8.56 -10.23 -33.35
C THR A 836 8.94 -11.57 -33.96
N VAL A 837 8.47 -12.67 -33.36
CA VAL A 837 8.50 -13.98 -34.00
C VAL A 837 7.41 -14.03 -35.07
N ILE A 838 7.80 -14.23 -36.32
CA ILE A 838 6.91 -14.43 -37.46
C ILE A 838 7.18 -15.80 -38.11
N LYS A 839 6.21 -16.25 -38.91
CA LYS A 839 6.30 -17.45 -39.73
C LYS A 839 6.47 -17.04 -41.18
N THR A 840 7.51 -17.52 -41.83
CA THR A 840 7.76 -17.25 -43.26
C THR A 840 6.77 -18.01 -44.15
N ASP A 841 6.72 -17.65 -45.44
CA ASP A 841 5.92 -18.36 -46.44
C ASP A 841 6.35 -19.83 -46.62
N THR A 842 7.57 -20.20 -46.20
CA THR A 842 8.09 -21.58 -46.16
C THR A 842 7.75 -22.33 -44.85
N GLY A 843 7.14 -21.64 -43.88
CA GLY A 843 6.70 -22.21 -42.62
C GLY A 843 7.73 -22.18 -41.48
N GLU A 844 8.89 -21.56 -41.69
CA GLU A 844 9.96 -21.41 -40.71
C GLU A 844 9.67 -20.27 -39.72
N GLU A 845 10.05 -20.45 -38.46
CA GLU A 845 9.90 -19.43 -37.43
C GLU A 845 11.16 -18.56 -37.38
N ILE A 846 11.02 -17.27 -37.66
CA ILE A 846 12.13 -16.32 -37.64
C ILE A 846 11.81 -15.13 -36.73
N LEU A 847 12.85 -14.53 -36.15
CA LEU A 847 12.77 -13.26 -35.43
C LEU A 847 13.00 -12.11 -36.41
N VAL A 848 12.06 -11.17 -36.47
CA VAL A 848 12.15 -9.97 -37.31
C VAL A 848 12.07 -8.73 -36.43
N GLN A 849 12.94 -7.75 -36.69
CA GLN A 849 12.91 -6.46 -36.00
C GLN A 849 11.62 -5.71 -36.31
N ASP A 850 11.01 -5.14 -35.29
CA ASP A 850 9.86 -4.25 -35.49
C ASP A 850 10.31 -2.94 -36.12
N ASP A 851 9.37 -2.28 -36.80
CA ASP A 851 9.51 -0.91 -37.29
C ASP A 851 10.05 0.04 -36.22
N ASP A 852 10.92 0.98 -36.60
CA ASP A 852 11.65 1.84 -35.66
C ASP A 852 10.72 2.71 -34.79
N GLU A 853 9.60 3.19 -35.35
CA GLU A 853 8.62 3.97 -34.59
C GLU A 853 7.78 3.08 -33.68
N ALA A 854 7.37 1.91 -34.15
CA ALA A 854 6.65 0.92 -33.35
C ALA A 854 7.51 0.39 -32.19
N SER A 855 8.78 0.12 -32.46
CA SER A 855 9.81 -0.30 -31.51
C SER A 855 10.06 0.81 -30.47
N GLY A 856 10.29 2.04 -30.92
CA GLY A 856 10.44 3.20 -30.03
C GLY A 856 9.22 3.42 -29.13
N PHE A 857 8.01 3.17 -29.64
CA PHE A 857 6.78 3.23 -28.86
C PHE A 857 6.65 2.08 -27.85
N LEU A 858 6.93 0.84 -28.25
CA LEU A 858 6.93 -0.32 -27.34
C LEU A 858 7.94 -0.15 -26.20
N LEU A 859 9.12 0.41 -26.47
CA LEU A 859 10.09 0.78 -25.43
C LEU A 859 9.57 1.88 -24.51
N LYS A 860 8.84 2.87 -25.04
CA LYS A 860 8.20 3.91 -24.22
C LYS A 860 7.13 3.31 -23.31
N LEU A 861 6.37 2.30 -23.75
CA LEU A 861 5.43 1.57 -22.89
C LEU A 861 6.10 0.91 -21.67
N ARG A 862 7.42 0.68 -21.69
CA ARG A 862 8.18 0.23 -20.51
C ARG A 862 8.30 1.28 -19.41
N LYS A 863 7.96 2.55 -19.70
CA LYS A 863 8.14 3.70 -18.79
C LYS A 863 6.83 4.38 -18.39
N GLN A 864 5.69 4.03 -19.01
CA GLN A 864 4.39 4.68 -18.78
C GLN A 864 3.23 3.72 -19.06
N VAL A 865 2.13 3.85 -18.31
CA VAL A 865 0.91 3.07 -18.52
C VAL A 865 -0.02 3.85 -19.45
N ILE A 866 -0.36 3.26 -20.59
CA ILE A 866 -1.23 3.83 -21.62
C ILE A 866 -2.44 2.90 -21.82
N SER A 867 -3.63 3.44 -22.09
CA SER A 867 -4.84 2.64 -22.36
C SER A 867 -4.74 1.88 -23.68
N ASP A 868 -5.50 0.79 -23.82
CA ASP A 868 -5.54 0.00 -25.06
C ASP A 868 -5.94 0.86 -26.25
N GLU A 869 -6.93 1.74 -26.08
CA GLU A 869 -7.46 2.62 -27.12
C GLU A 869 -6.41 3.64 -27.58
N THR A 870 -5.60 4.14 -26.63
CA THR A 870 -4.53 5.09 -26.92
C THR A 870 -3.35 4.38 -27.60
N ILE A 871 -2.99 3.17 -27.16
CA ILE A 871 -2.00 2.30 -27.81
C ILE A 871 -2.39 2.01 -29.25
N ILE A 872 -3.64 1.58 -29.47
CA ILE A 872 -4.18 1.29 -30.79
C ILE A 872 -4.18 2.55 -31.66
N LYS A 873 -4.57 3.71 -31.12
CA LYS A 873 -4.54 4.99 -31.86
C LYS A 873 -3.13 5.38 -32.31
N PHE A 874 -2.13 5.23 -31.44
CA PHE A 874 -0.72 5.51 -31.80
C PHE A 874 -0.20 4.55 -32.86
N LEU A 875 -0.42 3.24 -32.67
CA LEU A 875 0.04 2.22 -33.62
C LEU A 875 -0.65 2.34 -34.99
N LYS A 876 -1.95 2.68 -35.04
CA LYS A 876 -2.65 3.02 -36.29
C LYS A 876 -2.04 4.24 -36.99
N GLY A 877 -1.53 5.21 -36.23
CA GLY A 877 -0.82 6.37 -36.77
C GLY A 877 0.51 6.02 -37.44
N ILE A 878 1.19 4.98 -36.95
CA ILE A 878 2.45 4.46 -37.49
C ILE A 878 2.18 3.58 -38.73
N TRP A 879 1.13 2.74 -38.68
CA TRP A 879 0.79 1.80 -39.74
C TRP A 879 -0.03 2.43 -40.87
N THR A 880 0.62 3.27 -41.68
CA THR A 880 -0.03 4.01 -42.79
C THR A 880 -0.23 3.18 -44.07
N GLY A 881 -0.24 1.85 -43.98
CA GLY A 881 -0.42 0.94 -45.13
C GLY A 881 0.80 0.75 -46.05
N LYS A 882 1.91 1.47 -45.85
CA LYS A 882 3.15 1.32 -46.65
C LYS A 882 3.73 -0.11 -46.63
N ALA A 883 3.67 -0.79 -45.50
CA ALA A 883 4.18 -2.16 -45.34
C ALA A 883 3.38 -3.23 -46.12
N ILE A 884 2.15 -2.92 -46.54
CA ILE A 884 1.31 -3.83 -47.34
C ILE A 884 1.94 -4.09 -48.72
N GLY A 885 2.74 -3.14 -49.23
CA GLY A 885 3.50 -3.29 -50.48
C GLY A 885 4.59 -4.38 -50.43
N GLN A 886 4.98 -4.85 -49.24
CA GLN A 886 5.96 -5.92 -49.03
C GLN A 886 5.32 -7.31 -48.77
N GLY A 887 3.98 -7.42 -48.82
CA GLY A 887 3.22 -8.66 -48.66
C GLY A 887 2.22 -8.63 -47.49
N ARG A 888 0.95 -8.97 -47.78
CA ARG A 888 -0.16 -8.89 -46.81
C ARG A 888 0.01 -9.79 -45.59
N ASN A 889 0.56 -10.99 -45.78
CA ASN A 889 0.74 -11.99 -44.70
C ASN A 889 1.80 -11.54 -43.69
N ASN A 890 2.97 -11.11 -44.18
CA ASN A 890 4.07 -10.62 -43.35
C ASN A 890 3.70 -9.35 -42.57
N ALA A 891 2.97 -8.42 -43.21
CA ALA A 891 2.46 -7.22 -42.55
C ALA A 891 1.48 -7.57 -41.41
N ALA A 892 0.52 -8.47 -41.67
CA ALA A 892 -0.45 -8.91 -40.66
C ALA A 892 0.23 -9.62 -39.48
N MET A 893 1.24 -10.48 -39.73
CA MET A 893 2.01 -11.16 -38.69
C MET A 893 2.84 -10.20 -37.83
N SER A 894 3.48 -9.22 -38.46
CA SER A 894 4.22 -8.18 -37.74
C SER A 894 3.30 -7.34 -36.85
N TYR A 895 2.17 -6.87 -37.39
CA TYR A 895 1.19 -6.10 -36.60
C TYR A 895 0.61 -6.92 -35.44
N ALA A 896 0.29 -8.19 -35.67
CA ALA A 896 -0.21 -9.08 -34.63
C ALA A 896 0.82 -9.30 -33.51
N GLY A 897 2.10 -9.42 -33.85
CA GLY A 897 3.20 -9.52 -32.89
C GLY A 897 3.42 -8.24 -32.08
N VAL A 898 3.36 -7.07 -32.71
CA VAL A 898 3.47 -5.77 -32.02
C VAL A 898 2.28 -5.56 -31.07
N LEU A 899 1.04 -5.83 -31.49
CA LEU A 899 -0.14 -5.75 -30.63
C LEU A 899 -0.06 -6.75 -29.46
N CYS A 900 0.44 -7.96 -29.72
CA CYS A 900 0.67 -8.96 -28.69
C CYS A 900 1.64 -8.41 -27.64
N LYS A 901 2.80 -7.89 -28.03
CA LYS A 901 3.82 -7.32 -27.11
C LYS A 901 3.35 -6.06 -26.39
N ALA A 902 2.51 -5.25 -27.02
CA ALA A 902 1.83 -4.11 -26.41
C ALA A 902 0.74 -4.53 -25.40
N GLY A 903 0.31 -5.79 -25.40
CA GLY A 903 -0.65 -6.33 -24.46
C GLY A 903 -2.11 -5.98 -24.81
N ILE A 904 -2.44 -5.99 -26.10
CA ILE A 904 -3.80 -5.79 -26.63
C ILE A 904 -4.48 -7.15 -26.77
N GLU A 905 -5.70 -7.34 -26.25
CA GLU A 905 -6.36 -8.64 -26.33
C GLU A 905 -6.58 -9.13 -27.77
N LYS A 906 -6.56 -10.46 -27.97
CA LYS A 906 -6.66 -11.11 -29.29
C LYS A 906 -7.86 -10.62 -30.11
N SER A 907 -9.02 -10.45 -29.48
CA SER A 907 -10.26 -9.98 -30.11
C SER A 907 -10.12 -8.54 -30.63
N LYS A 908 -9.59 -7.64 -29.80
CA LYS A 908 -9.30 -6.25 -30.18
C LYS A 908 -8.22 -6.16 -31.26
N ALA A 909 -7.15 -6.95 -31.13
CA ALA A 909 -6.06 -6.97 -32.11
C ALA A 909 -6.54 -7.49 -33.47
N LYS A 910 -7.41 -8.51 -33.48
CA LYS A 910 -8.06 -9.00 -34.68
C LYS A 910 -8.88 -7.90 -35.36
N ALA A 911 -9.76 -7.22 -34.63
CA ALA A 911 -10.58 -6.14 -35.17
C ALA A 911 -9.73 -4.99 -35.76
N VAL A 912 -8.63 -4.61 -35.09
CA VAL A 912 -7.72 -3.55 -35.56
C VAL A 912 -7.01 -3.93 -36.85
N ILE A 913 -6.54 -5.18 -36.99
CA ILE A 913 -5.84 -5.62 -38.20
C ILE A 913 -6.84 -5.85 -39.35
N GLU A 914 -8.05 -6.35 -39.09
CA GLU A 914 -9.11 -6.47 -40.11
C GLU A 914 -9.54 -5.10 -40.67
N GLU A 915 -9.51 -4.05 -39.84
CA GLU A 915 -9.73 -2.68 -40.29
C GLU A 915 -8.58 -2.15 -41.17
N LEU A 916 -7.33 -2.48 -40.84
CA LEU A 916 -6.14 -2.06 -41.57
C LEU A 916 -5.87 -2.88 -42.84
N ILE A 917 -6.32 -4.13 -42.89
CA ILE A 917 -6.16 -5.07 -44.01
C ILE A 917 -7.52 -5.74 -44.30
N PRO A 918 -8.45 -5.03 -44.98
CA PRO A 918 -9.79 -5.54 -45.23
C PRO A 918 -9.79 -6.78 -46.13
N GLY A 919 -10.65 -7.75 -45.83
CA GLY A 919 -10.88 -8.94 -46.67
C GLY A 919 -9.81 -10.04 -46.58
N PHE A 920 -8.97 -10.04 -45.54
CA PHE A 920 -7.95 -11.06 -45.30
C PHE A 920 -8.23 -11.77 -43.96
N ASP A 921 -8.40 -13.11 -43.97
CA ASP A 921 -8.62 -13.87 -42.73
C ASP A 921 -7.31 -14.03 -41.96
N ILE A 922 -7.22 -13.33 -40.82
CA ILE A 922 -6.05 -13.31 -39.95
C ILE A 922 -6.22 -14.18 -38.70
N SER A 923 -7.25 -15.03 -38.63
CA SER A 923 -7.57 -15.80 -37.43
C SER A 923 -6.43 -16.73 -37.00
N GLU A 924 -5.75 -17.35 -37.97
CA GLU A 924 -4.58 -18.20 -37.72
C GLU A 924 -3.35 -17.38 -37.34
N ILE A 925 -3.15 -16.23 -37.99
CA ILE A 925 -2.08 -15.26 -37.72
C ILE A 925 -2.15 -14.73 -36.29
N ILE A 926 -3.33 -14.32 -35.83
CA ILE A 926 -3.55 -13.85 -34.44
C ILE A 926 -3.27 -14.98 -33.45
N ARG A 927 -3.75 -16.20 -33.73
CA ARG A 927 -3.51 -17.35 -32.86
C ARG A 927 -2.01 -17.62 -32.74
N TYR A 928 -1.30 -17.61 -33.86
CA TYR A 928 0.13 -17.88 -33.94
C TYR A 928 0.96 -16.78 -33.27
N ALA A 929 0.72 -15.51 -33.57
CA ALA A 929 1.49 -14.40 -33.01
C ALA A 929 1.38 -14.36 -31.48
N TYR A 930 0.22 -14.70 -30.90
CA TYR A 930 0.00 -14.68 -29.46
C TYR A 930 0.49 -15.93 -28.72
N SER A 931 0.75 -17.04 -29.41
CA SER A 931 1.42 -18.19 -28.82
C SER A 931 2.94 -18.03 -28.82
N HIS A 932 3.50 -17.44 -29.89
CA HIS A 932 4.94 -17.36 -30.11
C HIS A 932 5.58 -16.05 -29.60
N ASN A 933 4.82 -14.97 -29.43
CA ASN A 933 5.29 -13.75 -28.77
C ASN A 933 4.83 -13.70 -27.29
N ILE A 934 5.52 -12.89 -26.47
CA ILE A 934 5.16 -12.74 -25.05
C ILE A 934 4.13 -11.62 -24.91
N TYR A 935 2.87 -12.00 -24.67
CA TYR A 935 1.77 -11.06 -24.49
C TYR A 935 2.12 -9.94 -23.49
N GLY A 936 2.02 -8.67 -23.85
CA GLY A 936 2.27 -7.55 -22.97
C GLY A 936 3.69 -7.49 -22.36
N CYS A 937 4.71 -8.15 -22.91
CA CYS A 937 6.06 -8.11 -22.31
C CYS A 937 6.61 -6.68 -22.17
N GLU A 938 6.31 -5.82 -23.13
CA GLU A 938 6.77 -4.44 -23.15
C GLU A 938 5.98 -3.56 -22.16
N ARG A 939 4.67 -3.82 -22.06
CA ARG A 939 3.77 -3.18 -21.07
C ARG A 939 4.03 -3.64 -19.62
N ARG A 940 4.38 -4.93 -19.42
CA ARG A 940 4.58 -5.55 -18.09
C ARG A 940 5.94 -5.25 -17.46
N ARG A 941 6.95 -4.85 -18.24
CA ARG A 941 8.28 -4.46 -17.72
C ARG A 941 8.23 -3.23 -16.81
N TYR A 942 7.32 -2.27 -17.03
CA TYR A 942 7.08 -1.15 -16.12
C TYR A 942 6.55 -1.62 -14.76
N ILE A 943 5.60 -2.57 -14.77
CA ILE A 943 4.90 -3.07 -13.57
C ILE A 943 5.85 -3.85 -12.65
N ARG A 944 6.85 -4.56 -13.20
CA ARG A 944 7.87 -5.28 -12.42
C ARG A 944 8.88 -4.36 -11.72
N LYS A 945 9.32 -3.27 -12.38
CA LYS A 945 10.24 -2.26 -11.80
C LYS A 945 9.67 -1.45 -10.63
N LYS A 946 8.39 -1.61 -10.29
CA LYS A 946 7.71 -0.96 -9.16
C LYS A 946 7.50 -1.89 -7.95
N LYS A 947 7.80 -3.18 -8.10
CA LYS A 947 7.63 -4.21 -7.05
C LYS A 947 8.95 -4.64 -6.40
N ASP A 948 10.07 -4.37 -7.07
CA ASP A 948 11.42 -4.35 -6.49
C ASP A 948 11.71 -2.91 -6.03
#